data_AF-A0A6L4YC35-F1
#
_entry.id   AF-A0A6L4YC35-F1
#
_cell.length_a   1.000
_cell.length_b   1.000
_cell.length_c   1.000
_cell.angle_alpha   90.00
_cell.angle_beta   90.00
_cell.angle_gamma   90.00
#
_symmetry.space_group_name_H-M   'P 1'
#
loop_
_entity.id
_entity.type
_entity.pdbx_description
1 polymer ?
#
loop_
_entity_poly.entity_id
_entity_poly.type
_entity_poly.pdbx_seq_one_letter_code
_entity_poly.pdbx_strand_id
1 'polypeptide(L)'
;MSAVQDLFQQAQLAEAAYADFARFGTNVRGALQDASRNMTFSDAQATAFINTWQVIDHIPDTASDFSATIFRNIQTGAYSLAIRGSTSLTDFAADAALIVLDGTAVRQVVDLYNFWQRSTTRAGLTYVAAQVVPYFSPLTPSNAIRVGGSAYGIVFTNSSELADVTLRTATGVIPAGLGTINIVGHSLGGHLTMAFTRLFPALTTDALGINGLGFKLGNSTVDSLFSILGGVGANAFTYSKIQNIYGIAGPEFAAMNNFVLQQPGDFKGIYIESASPLLPIVGGHGAAQMTDSAALYSVYAKFAPNLTLEQITTLLKSASPIADRTLESALDALRIVLQGKTLAETNPTKYEGTDARDSLYRNIKALQDSAAYSALSGSAALRLSAQENADSLAQKAKNDFGWFLAVQELLPIAIEGGGSALIGANPDLYGRWSADRVKRIDGSSDLEFTNTYIADRAKMLAWWMVGNADDRGYGPTTGGENWQFLDVASGKAAYALSTASAIDQANTMAGDPKRLASMFDAEMKRDLGHRVGFGGDIGDQITGGSLDDRLYGMAGDDMLQGRGGNDLIEGGKDDDVLIGGKGDDSLNGGQGYDSYVWNTGDGNDVAIDSDRRGRIVINGSGLKLLVKQTPATWTTPDGKVTLTQGDTWKLTINGGGSLDLGASFTDGDYGIWRTESAAGGTLLRGDLKPIDFDITTPEENIHVDSFGNVEVTTTEVPGRNDRLYGRETADTIRGMGGSDILNGKGGNDLMEGGSGSDILV
;
A
#
# COMPACT_ATOMS: atom_id res chain seq x y z
N MET A 1 -13.80 20.94 18.33
CA MET A 1 -12.71 20.29 17.55
C MET A 1 -13.39 19.26 16.70
N SER A 2 -13.30 19.40 15.37
CA SER A 2 -13.89 18.44 14.47
C SER A 2 -13.17 17.09 14.63
N ALA A 3 -13.93 16.00 14.76
CA ALA A 3 -13.32 14.69 14.74
C ALA A 3 -12.67 14.49 13.36
N VAL A 4 -11.58 13.72 13.27
CA VAL A 4 -10.96 13.39 11.96
C VAL A 4 -12.00 12.83 10.98
N GLN A 5 -13.01 12.15 11.51
CA GLN A 5 -14.15 11.62 10.75
C GLN A 5 -14.96 12.71 10.02
N ASP A 6 -15.05 13.92 10.58
CA ASP A 6 -15.82 15.04 10.02
C ASP A 6 -15.05 15.85 8.97
N LEU A 7 -13.72 15.68 8.92
CA LEU A 7 -12.83 16.43 8.02
C LEU A 7 -13.25 16.27 6.56
N PHE A 8 -13.58 15.05 6.13
CA PHE A 8 -14.00 14.77 4.76
C PHE A 8 -15.31 15.47 4.38
N GLN A 9 -16.30 15.46 5.28
CA GLN A 9 -17.58 16.10 5.00
C GLN A 9 -17.40 17.62 4.85
N GLN A 10 -16.59 18.23 5.70
CA GLN A 10 -16.28 19.65 5.60
C GLN A 10 -15.45 19.98 4.35
N ALA A 11 -14.45 19.16 4.01
CA ALA A 11 -13.66 19.32 2.78
C ALA A 11 -14.53 19.25 1.51
N GLN A 12 -15.43 18.28 1.43
CA GLN A 12 -16.40 18.21 0.34
C GLN A 12 -17.29 19.43 0.25
N LEU A 13 -17.78 19.96 1.38
CA LEU A 13 -18.57 21.20 1.38
C LEU A 13 -17.75 22.39 0.87
N ALA A 14 -16.48 22.49 1.26
CA ALA A 14 -15.57 23.54 0.77
C ALA A 14 -15.33 23.45 -0.74
N GLU A 15 -15.16 22.24 -1.27
CA GLU A 15 -15.05 21.98 -2.70
C GLU A 15 -16.37 22.30 -3.42
N ALA A 16 -17.51 21.85 -2.89
CA ALA A 16 -18.84 22.12 -3.42
C ALA A 16 -19.19 23.61 -3.44
N ALA A 17 -18.53 24.45 -2.63
CA ALA A 17 -18.71 25.90 -2.66
C ALA A 17 -18.28 26.53 -3.99
N TYR A 18 -17.50 25.84 -4.83
CA TYR A 18 -17.12 26.30 -6.17
C TYR A 18 -18.18 26.01 -7.24
N ALA A 19 -19.21 25.21 -6.93
CA ALA A 19 -20.32 24.94 -7.84
C ALA A 19 -21.30 26.12 -7.91
N ASP A 20 -21.84 26.36 -9.11
CA ASP A 20 -22.87 27.36 -9.33
C ASP A 20 -24.25 26.72 -9.36
N PHE A 21 -24.86 26.58 -8.18
CA PHE A 21 -26.17 25.96 -8.06
C PHE A 21 -27.27 26.82 -8.69
N ALA A 22 -27.08 28.14 -8.81
CA ALA A 22 -28.06 29.03 -9.42
C ALA A 22 -28.21 28.77 -10.92
N ARG A 23 -27.10 28.46 -11.62
CA ARG A 23 -27.09 28.13 -13.05
C ARG A 23 -27.81 26.81 -13.38
N PHE A 24 -27.75 25.82 -12.49
CA PHE A 24 -28.27 24.47 -12.75
C PHE A 24 -29.62 24.18 -12.07
N GLY A 25 -30.10 25.08 -11.22
CA GLY A 25 -31.38 24.95 -10.53
C GLY A 25 -31.45 23.66 -9.71
N THR A 26 -32.39 22.77 -10.05
CA THR A 26 -32.57 21.50 -9.31
C THR A 26 -31.54 20.42 -9.67
N ASN A 27 -30.74 20.61 -10.71
CA ASN A 27 -29.70 19.65 -11.10
C ASN A 27 -28.41 19.86 -10.29
N VAL A 28 -28.48 19.58 -8.98
CA VAL A 28 -27.36 19.74 -8.03
C VAL A 28 -26.14 18.91 -8.47
N ARG A 29 -26.37 17.67 -8.93
CA ARG A 29 -25.29 16.79 -9.41
C ARG A 29 -24.56 17.41 -10.60
N GLY A 30 -25.30 17.94 -11.57
CA GLY A 30 -24.72 18.62 -12.74
C GLY A 30 -23.92 19.87 -12.36
N ALA A 31 -24.36 20.62 -11.35
CA ALA A 31 -23.60 21.77 -10.84
C ALA A 31 -22.24 21.36 -10.23
N LEU A 32 -22.22 20.26 -9.47
CA LEU A 32 -21.00 19.71 -8.86
C LEU A 32 -20.02 19.15 -9.90
N GLN A 33 -20.50 18.81 -11.10
CA GLN A 33 -19.71 18.22 -12.19
C GLN A 33 -19.44 19.21 -13.34
N ASP A 34 -19.72 20.50 -13.15
CA ASP A 34 -19.56 21.52 -14.19
C ASP A 34 -18.07 21.79 -14.48
N ALA A 35 -17.57 21.24 -15.59
CA ALA A 35 -16.18 21.41 -16.05
C ALA A 35 -15.79 22.86 -16.38
N SER A 36 -16.73 23.81 -16.41
CA SER A 36 -16.41 25.24 -16.52
C SER A 36 -16.02 25.89 -15.20
N ARG A 37 -16.08 25.16 -14.09
CA ARG A 37 -15.62 25.59 -12.76
C ARG A 37 -14.27 24.94 -12.42
N ASN A 38 -13.50 25.60 -11.54
CA ASN A 38 -12.15 25.18 -11.16
C ASN A 38 -12.10 23.88 -10.34
N MET A 39 -13.23 23.39 -9.84
CA MET A 39 -13.31 22.20 -9.00
C MET A 39 -14.53 21.39 -9.40
N THR A 40 -14.36 20.09 -9.63
CA THR A 40 -15.43 19.19 -10.09
C THR A 40 -15.40 17.87 -9.35
N PHE A 41 -16.58 17.40 -8.94
CA PHE A 41 -16.73 16.12 -8.27
C PHE A 41 -16.64 14.98 -9.28
N SER A 42 -16.11 13.83 -8.84
CA SER A 42 -16.32 12.57 -9.56
C SER A 42 -17.79 12.14 -9.51
N ASP A 43 -18.16 11.15 -10.31
CA ASP A 43 -19.55 10.67 -10.35
C ASP A 43 -19.98 10.01 -9.04
N ALA A 44 -19.13 9.15 -8.49
CA ALA A 44 -19.31 8.50 -7.20
C ALA A 44 -19.37 9.52 -6.05
N GLN A 45 -18.48 10.52 -6.05
CA GLN A 45 -18.47 11.59 -5.05
C GLN A 45 -19.75 12.44 -5.11
N ALA A 46 -20.16 12.89 -6.31
CA ALA A 46 -21.38 13.68 -6.49
C ALA A 46 -22.63 12.90 -6.06
N THR A 47 -22.67 11.60 -6.36
CA THR A 47 -23.76 10.71 -5.95
C THR A 47 -23.84 10.57 -4.43
N ALA A 48 -22.70 10.36 -3.76
CA ALA A 48 -22.66 10.29 -2.31
C ALA A 48 -23.03 11.63 -1.64
N PHE A 49 -22.59 12.74 -2.23
CA PHE A 49 -22.85 14.08 -1.73
C PHE A 49 -24.34 14.43 -1.72
N ILE A 50 -25.06 14.24 -2.83
CA ILE A 50 -26.50 14.57 -2.91
C ILE A 50 -27.38 13.67 -2.04
N ASN A 51 -26.89 12.49 -1.66
CA ASN A 51 -27.56 11.61 -0.69
C ASN A 51 -27.38 12.08 0.76
N THR A 52 -26.41 12.97 1.01
CA THR A 52 -26.05 13.47 2.34
C THR A 52 -26.48 14.92 2.54
N TRP A 53 -26.38 15.74 1.50
CA TRP A 53 -26.52 17.19 1.57
C TRP A 53 -27.61 17.71 0.65
N GLN A 54 -28.41 18.62 1.20
CA GLN A 54 -29.38 19.41 0.47
C GLN A 54 -28.87 20.85 0.36
N VAL A 55 -28.91 21.43 -0.85
CA VAL A 55 -28.70 22.88 -1.05
C VAL A 55 -29.94 23.63 -0.57
N ILE A 56 -29.76 24.56 0.37
CA ILE A 56 -30.84 25.36 0.95
C ILE A 56 -30.89 26.76 0.35
N ASP A 57 -29.74 27.39 0.19
CA ASP A 57 -29.60 28.71 -0.41
C ASP A 57 -28.21 28.82 -1.03
N HIS A 58 -28.09 29.54 -2.12
CA HIS A 58 -26.84 29.75 -2.83
C HIS A 58 -26.85 31.15 -3.41
N ILE A 59 -25.75 31.87 -3.22
CA ILE A 59 -25.48 33.10 -3.95
C ILE A 59 -24.36 32.84 -4.97
N PRO A 60 -24.63 33.09 -6.26
CA PRO A 60 -23.57 33.04 -7.27
C PRO A 60 -22.60 34.21 -7.08
N ASP A 61 -21.55 34.23 -7.87
CA ASP A 61 -20.43 35.19 -7.78
C ASP A 61 -20.93 36.65 -7.70
N THR A 62 -20.65 37.33 -6.59
CA THR A 62 -20.93 38.76 -6.41
C THR A 62 -19.89 39.62 -7.13
N ALA A 63 -20.07 40.95 -7.12
CA ALA A 63 -19.07 41.88 -7.65
C ALA A 63 -17.69 41.81 -6.94
N SER A 64 -17.58 41.20 -5.75
CA SER A 64 -16.31 40.95 -5.07
C SER A 64 -15.78 39.52 -5.26
N ASP A 65 -16.37 38.77 -6.20
CA ASP A 65 -16.13 37.35 -6.42
C ASP A 65 -16.41 36.49 -5.18
N PHE A 66 -17.25 36.98 -4.26
CA PHE A 66 -17.76 36.19 -3.14
C PHE A 66 -18.86 35.25 -3.62
N SER A 67 -18.83 34.00 -3.14
CA SER A 67 -19.91 33.04 -3.32
C SER A 67 -20.08 32.23 -2.04
N ALA A 68 -21.32 31.85 -1.73
CA ALA A 68 -21.61 31.06 -0.55
C ALA A 68 -22.84 30.18 -0.75
N THR A 69 -22.80 29.02 -0.11
CA THR A 69 -23.88 28.04 -0.14
C THR A 69 -24.21 27.58 1.27
N ILE A 70 -25.49 27.61 1.62
CA ILE A 70 -26.01 26.99 2.83
C ILE A 70 -26.47 25.58 2.45
N PHE A 71 -25.87 24.59 3.08
CA PHE A 71 -26.25 23.19 2.99
C PHE A 71 -26.95 22.74 4.26
N ARG A 72 -27.82 21.75 4.13
CA ARG A 72 -28.40 21.01 5.24
C ARG A 72 -28.12 19.53 5.08
N ASN A 73 -27.57 18.92 6.12
CA ASN A 73 -27.40 17.48 6.16
C ASN A 73 -28.78 16.82 6.25
N ILE A 74 -29.09 15.92 5.31
CA ILE A 74 -30.41 15.29 5.18
C ILE A 74 -30.70 14.36 6.36
N GLN A 75 -29.65 13.73 6.92
CA GLN A 75 -29.77 12.75 7.99
C GLN A 75 -29.83 13.41 9.37
N THR A 76 -28.94 14.37 9.64
CA THR A 76 -28.82 15.02 10.96
C THR A 76 -29.63 16.31 11.08
N GLY A 77 -30.03 16.91 9.95
CA GLY A 77 -30.69 18.21 9.90
C GLY A 77 -29.77 19.41 10.19
N ALA A 78 -28.47 19.17 10.42
CA ALA A 78 -27.48 20.20 10.72
C ALA A 78 -27.22 21.11 9.52
N TYR A 79 -27.05 22.40 9.77
CA TYR A 79 -26.73 23.40 8.74
C TYR A 79 -25.22 23.58 8.62
N SER A 80 -24.77 23.82 7.39
CA SER A 80 -23.37 24.14 7.10
C SER A 80 -23.31 25.28 6.09
N LEU A 81 -22.48 26.28 6.37
CA LEU A 81 -22.17 27.37 5.47
C LEU A 81 -20.82 27.08 4.80
N ALA A 82 -20.85 26.83 3.50
CA ALA A 82 -19.64 26.70 2.71
C ALA A 82 -19.37 28.00 1.96
N ILE A 83 -18.17 28.54 2.13
CA ILE A 83 -17.78 29.84 1.61
C ILE A 83 -16.67 29.65 0.57
N ARG A 84 -16.89 30.26 -0.60
CA ARG A 84 -15.88 30.40 -1.63
C ARG A 84 -15.46 31.87 -1.71
N GLY A 85 -14.15 32.11 -1.63
CA GLY A 85 -13.57 33.39 -2.00
C GLY A 85 -13.41 33.49 -3.52
N SER A 86 -12.27 34.00 -3.99
CA SER A 86 -12.03 34.26 -5.41
C SER A 86 -11.71 33.03 -6.28
N THR A 87 -11.98 33.15 -7.59
CA THR A 87 -11.84 32.14 -8.65
C THR A 87 -10.56 32.26 -9.48
N SER A 88 -9.86 33.39 -9.44
CA SER A 88 -8.70 33.66 -10.30
C SER A 88 -7.46 34.08 -9.53
N LEU A 89 -6.28 33.60 -9.96
CA LEU A 89 -4.96 34.08 -9.49
C LEU A 89 -4.76 35.59 -9.72
N THR A 90 -5.42 36.19 -10.72
CA THR A 90 -5.38 37.63 -10.94
C THR A 90 -6.19 38.41 -9.92
N ASP A 91 -7.29 37.83 -9.44
CA ASP A 91 -8.11 38.41 -8.38
C ASP A 91 -7.47 38.18 -7.02
N PHE A 92 -6.83 37.03 -6.82
CA PHE A 92 -5.93 36.78 -5.70
C PHE A 92 -4.82 37.82 -5.61
N ALA A 93 -4.27 38.36 -6.71
CA ALA A 93 -3.28 39.44 -6.62
C ALA A 93 -3.87 40.78 -6.17
N ALA A 94 -5.11 41.09 -6.54
CA ALA A 94 -5.83 42.30 -6.12
C ALA A 94 -6.28 42.20 -4.65
N ASP A 95 -6.85 41.05 -4.27
CA ASP A 95 -7.25 40.76 -2.90
C ASP A 95 -6.05 40.48 -2.00
N ALA A 96 -4.98 39.86 -2.47
CA ALA A 96 -3.73 39.75 -1.71
C ALA A 96 -3.08 41.12 -1.52
N ALA A 97 -3.16 42.04 -2.48
CA ALA A 97 -2.70 43.41 -2.26
C ALA A 97 -3.53 44.12 -1.16
N LEU A 98 -4.85 43.93 -1.15
CA LEU A 98 -5.72 44.47 -0.10
C LEU A 98 -5.53 43.78 1.26
N ILE A 99 -5.37 42.45 1.29
CA ILE A 99 -5.05 41.68 2.49
C ILE A 99 -3.66 42.06 3.02
N VAL A 100 -2.69 42.32 2.15
CA VAL A 100 -1.34 42.78 2.52
C VAL A 100 -1.36 44.19 3.13
N LEU A 101 -2.21 45.08 2.62
CA LEU A 101 -2.31 46.46 3.08
C LEU A 101 -3.22 46.63 4.31
N ASP A 102 -4.41 46.01 4.30
CA ASP A 102 -5.46 46.18 5.30
C ASP A 102 -5.55 45.02 6.30
N GLY A 103 -4.90 43.89 6.03
CA GLY A 103 -4.93 42.69 6.88
C GLY A 103 -6.15 41.79 6.69
N THR A 104 -7.08 42.12 5.78
CA THR A 104 -8.32 41.33 5.52
C THR A 104 -8.97 41.65 4.17
N ALA A 105 -9.77 40.73 3.63
CA ALA A 105 -10.54 40.91 2.39
C ALA A 105 -11.87 41.67 2.66
N VAL A 106 -11.77 42.98 2.86
CA VAL A 106 -12.86 43.85 3.36
C VAL A 106 -14.17 43.70 2.57
N ARG A 107 -14.10 43.72 1.23
CA ARG A 107 -15.30 43.67 0.38
C ARG A 107 -16.03 42.33 0.52
N GLN A 108 -15.29 41.22 0.52
CA GLN A 108 -15.87 39.89 0.69
C GLN A 108 -16.37 39.66 2.13
N VAL A 109 -15.74 40.26 3.15
CA VAL A 109 -16.26 40.25 4.53
C VAL A 109 -17.60 40.99 4.62
N VAL A 110 -17.76 42.10 3.90
CA VAL A 110 -19.04 42.84 3.81
C VAL A 110 -20.09 42.06 3.04
N ASP A 111 -19.74 41.39 1.94
CA ASP A 111 -20.66 40.52 1.20
C ASP A 111 -21.09 39.31 2.04
N LEU A 112 -20.18 38.71 2.81
CA LEU A 112 -20.48 37.66 3.78
C LEU A 112 -21.46 38.14 4.86
N TYR A 113 -21.24 39.34 5.40
CA TYR A 113 -22.16 39.96 6.36
C TYR A 113 -23.56 40.12 5.72
N ASN A 114 -23.63 40.70 4.53
CA ASN A 114 -24.88 40.92 3.82
C ASN A 114 -25.61 39.61 3.48
N PHE A 115 -24.87 38.58 3.05
CA PHE A 115 -25.40 37.25 2.79
C PHE A 115 -26.00 36.62 4.05
N TRP A 116 -25.35 36.76 5.20
CA TRP A 116 -25.89 36.25 6.45
C TRP A 116 -27.15 37.00 6.90
N GLN A 117 -27.15 38.34 6.80
CA GLN A 117 -28.34 39.16 7.09
C GLN A 117 -29.52 38.77 6.19
N ARG A 118 -29.26 38.56 4.89
CA ARG A 118 -30.24 38.08 3.90
C ARG A 118 -30.84 36.73 4.30
N SER A 119 -29.98 35.80 4.71
CA SER A 119 -30.35 34.41 4.98
C SER A 119 -31.14 34.24 6.29
N THR A 120 -30.93 35.13 7.24
CA THR A 120 -31.61 35.14 8.56
C THR A 120 -32.83 36.05 8.60
N THR A 121 -32.92 37.03 7.71
CA THR A 121 -34.10 37.91 7.59
C THR A 121 -35.21 37.21 6.83
N ARG A 122 -36.42 37.17 7.40
CA ARG A 122 -37.59 36.54 6.77
C ARG A 122 -37.82 37.06 5.34
N ALA A 123 -38.15 36.14 4.43
CA ALA A 123 -38.45 36.46 3.04
C ALA A 123 -39.49 37.60 2.90
N GLY A 124 -39.20 38.53 1.99
CA GLY A 124 -40.04 39.71 1.72
C GLY A 124 -39.82 40.89 2.67
N LEU A 125 -38.97 40.77 3.70
CA LEU A 125 -38.59 41.88 4.55
C LEU A 125 -37.28 42.54 4.08
N THR A 126 -37.11 43.82 4.44
CA THR A 126 -35.86 44.56 4.24
C THR A 126 -34.95 44.34 5.45
N TYR A 127 -33.66 44.22 5.21
CA TYR A 127 -32.63 44.17 6.25
C TYR A 127 -31.63 45.30 6.12
N VAL A 128 -30.89 45.53 7.20
CA VAL A 128 -29.78 46.48 7.24
C VAL A 128 -28.57 45.83 6.59
N ALA A 129 -28.16 46.36 5.45
CA ALA A 129 -27.00 45.93 4.71
C ALA A 129 -25.85 46.92 4.88
N ALA A 130 -24.63 46.45 4.67
CA ALA A 130 -23.41 47.25 4.69
C ALA A 130 -22.88 47.43 3.26
N GLN A 131 -22.33 48.61 2.96
CA GLN A 131 -21.67 48.91 1.70
C GLN A 131 -20.32 49.57 1.93
N VAL A 132 -19.29 49.09 1.24
CA VAL A 132 -17.96 49.73 1.21
C VAL A 132 -18.02 50.96 0.31
N VAL A 133 -17.61 52.11 0.84
CA VAL A 133 -17.62 53.39 0.12
C VAL A 133 -16.27 54.10 0.24
N PRO A 134 -15.91 54.98 -0.72
CA PRO A 134 -14.74 55.84 -0.60
C PRO A 134 -14.80 56.69 0.68
N TYR A 135 -13.65 56.87 1.35
CA TYR A 135 -13.51 57.73 2.52
C TYR A 135 -12.35 58.71 2.31
N PHE A 136 -12.53 59.57 1.32
CA PHE A 136 -11.67 60.71 1.05
C PHE A 136 -12.50 61.81 0.38
N SER A 137 -12.20 63.06 0.72
CA SER A 137 -12.91 64.23 0.18
C SER A 137 -12.72 64.36 -1.34
N PRO A 138 -13.75 64.75 -2.12
CA PRO A 138 -15.13 65.05 -1.74
C PRO A 138 -16.09 63.84 -1.84
N LEU A 139 -15.56 62.63 -2.04
CA LEU A 139 -16.36 61.44 -2.35
C LEU A 139 -16.93 60.71 -1.13
N THR A 140 -16.57 61.13 0.10
CA THR A 140 -17.06 60.51 1.34
C THR A 140 -18.56 60.75 1.53
N PRO A 141 -19.40 59.70 1.59
CA PRO A 141 -20.80 59.83 1.98
C PRO A 141 -20.93 60.36 3.41
N SER A 142 -21.95 61.18 3.67
CA SER A 142 -22.12 61.87 4.96
C SER A 142 -22.35 60.95 6.16
N ASN A 143 -22.84 59.73 5.93
CA ASN A 143 -23.10 58.70 6.94
C ASN A 143 -22.04 57.58 6.94
N ALA A 144 -20.94 57.73 6.20
CA ALA A 144 -19.88 56.73 6.18
C ALA A 144 -19.11 56.69 7.50
N ILE A 145 -18.91 55.50 8.04
CA ILE A 145 -18.06 55.25 9.21
C ILE A 145 -16.69 54.80 8.69
N ARG A 146 -15.63 55.55 9.00
CA ARG A 146 -14.28 55.21 8.56
C ARG A 146 -13.83 53.87 9.14
N VAL A 147 -13.23 53.02 8.31
CA VAL A 147 -12.56 51.80 8.78
C VAL A 147 -11.12 52.15 9.15
N GLY A 148 -10.82 52.21 10.44
CA GLY A 148 -9.47 52.46 10.96
C GLY A 148 -8.73 53.61 10.27
N GLY A 149 -7.52 53.31 9.79
CA GLY A 149 -6.63 54.22 9.07
C GLY A 149 -6.87 54.32 7.57
N SER A 150 -7.86 53.61 7.02
CA SER A 150 -7.98 53.36 5.58
C SER A 150 -8.65 54.51 4.80
N ALA A 151 -8.61 54.40 3.47
CA ALA A 151 -9.21 55.35 2.52
C ALA A 151 -10.66 54.99 2.12
N TYR A 152 -11.30 54.10 2.88
CA TYR A 152 -12.68 53.66 2.71
C TYR A 152 -13.43 53.61 4.04
N GLY A 153 -14.75 53.57 3.96
CA GLY A 153 -15.67 53.49 5.08
C GLY A 153 -16.82 52.54 4.78
N ILE A 154 -17.64 52.29 5.81
CA ILE A 154 -18.87 51.51 5.70
C ILE A 154 -20.07 52.44 5.85
N VAL A 155 -21.04 52.28 4.96
CA VAL A 155 -22.37 52.85 5.10
C VAL A 155 -23.36 51.72 5.35
N PHE A 156 -24.26 51.92 6.31
CA PHE A 156 -25.42 51.05 6.49
C PHE A 156 -26.60 51.59 5.72
N THR A 157 -27.25 50.71 4.96
CA THR A 157 -28.38 51.04 4.11
C THR A 157 -29.44 49.93 4.14
N ASN A 158 -30.62 50.20 3.61
CA ASN A 158 -31.62 49.19 3.33
C ASN A 158 -31.14 48.26 2.21
N SER A 159 -31.43 46.97 2.31
CA SER A 159 -31.04 45.98 1.29
C SER A 159 -31.49 46.34 -0.13
N SER A 160 -32.55 47.13 -0.32
CA SER A 160 -33.02 47.62 -1.62
C SER A 160 -32.05 48.58 -2.33
N GLU A 161 -31.16 49.24 -1.58
CA GLU A 161 -30.24 50.27 -2.07
C GLU A 161 -28.85 49.72 -2.40
N LEU A 162 -28.57 48.44 -2.07
CA LEU A 162 -27.29 47.81 -2.37
C LEU A 162 -26.99 47.81 -3.87
N ALA A 163 -25.77 48.14 -4.28
CA ALA A 163 -25.40 48.09 -5.69
C ALA A 163 -25.56 46.68 -6.28
N ASP A 164 -25.16 45.64 -5.53
CA ASP A 164 -25.29 44.26 -5.94
C ASP A 164 -26.74 43.77 -5.78
N VAL A 165 -27.38 43.44 -6.91
CA VAL A 165 -28.78 43.00 -6.95
C VAL A 165 -28.99 41.60 -6.35
N THR A 166 -27.96 40.75 -6.36
CA THR A 166 -28.05 39.38 -5.84
C THR A 166 -28.21 39.36 -4.32
N LEU A 167 -27.65 40.37 -3.66
CA LEU A 167 -27.72 40.61 -2.22
C LEU A 167 -28.91 41.49 -1.80
N ARG A 168 -29.97 41.70 -2.59
CA ARG A 168 -31.10 42.58 -2.17
C ARG A 168 -32.26 41.84 -1.52
N THR A 169 -32.44 40.56 -1.86
CA THR A 169 -33.68 39.82 -1.57
C THR A 169 -33.52 38.93 -0.35
N ALA A 170 -34.16 39.25 0.77
CA ALA A 170 -34.18 38.40 1.96
C ALA A 170 -34.75 37.02 1.66
N THR A 171 -34.14 35.96 2.20
CA THR A 171 -34.58 34.57 1.99
C THR A 171 -35.13 33.92 3.23
N GLY A 172 -34.62 34.26 4.42
CA GLY A 172 -35.12 33.71 5.69
C GLY A 172 -35.01 32.20 5.78
N VAL A 173 -34.05 31.61 5.06
CA VAL A 173 -33.81 30.17 4.98
C VAL A 173 -33.20 29.60 6.25
N ILE A 174 -32.54 30.44 7.05
CA ILE A 174 -32.01 30.06 8.35
C ILE A 174 -33.12 30.17 9.40
N PRO A 175 -33.46 29.08 10.11
CA PRO A 175 -34.47 29.11 11.15
C PRO A 175 -34.15 30.11 12.28
N ALA A 176 -35.18 30.77 12.80
CA ALA A 176 -35.03 31.61 13.98
C ALA A 176 -34.55 30.78 15.18
N GLY A 177 -33.52 31.27 15.89
CA GLY A 177 -32.96 30.58 17.05
C GLY A 177 -31.97 29.45 16.72
N LEU A 178 -31.45 29.37 15.48
CA LEU A 178 -30.35 28.45 15.15
C LEU A 178 -29.14 28.74 16.06
N GLY A 179 -28.84 27.80 16.97
CA GLY A 179 -27.74 27.95 17.93
C GLY A 179 -26.37 27.50 17.42
N THR A 180 -26.34 26.63 16.40
CA THR A 180 -25.10 26.02 15.88
C THR A 180 -25.13 25.94 14.35
N ILE A 181 -24.01 26.26 13.71
CA ILE A 181 -23.79 26.08 12.27
C ILE A 181 -22.32 25.74 12.01
N ASN A 182 -22.04 24.76 11.14
CA ASN A 182 -20.67 24.47 10.72
C ASN A 182 -20.27 25.43 9.61
N ILE A 183 -19.01 25.85 9.58
CA ILE A 183 -18.55 26.81 8.57
C ILE A 183 -17.24 26.33 7.99
N VAL A 184 -17.16 26.31 6.67
CA VAL A 184 -15.99 25.82 5.98
C VAL A 184 -15.71 26.64 4.74
N GLY A 185 -14.43 26.78 4.40
CA GLY A 185 -14.02 27.38 3.14
C GLY A 185 -12.57 27.08 2.82
N HIS A 186 -12.27 27.10 1.52
CA HIS A 186 -10.93 26.89 1.00
C HIS A 186 -10.22 28.22 0.72
N SER A 187 -8.92 28.31 1.02
CA SER A 187 -8.06 29.46 0.72
C SER A 187 -8.65 30.77 1.27
N LEU A 188 -9.03 31.71 0.39
CA LEU A 188 -9.71 32.95 0.78
C LEU A 188 -11.10 32.68 1.39
N GLY A 189 -11.80 31.63 0.96
CA GLY A 189 -12.99 31.14 1.66
C GLY A 189 -12.69 30.69 3.10
N GLY A 190 -11.50 30.13 3.35
CA GLY A 190 -11.04 29.79 4.70
C GLY A 190 -10.78 31.02 5.57
N HIS A 191 -10.24 32.10 4.99
CA HIS A 191 -10.16 33.42 5.65
C HIS A 191 -11.55 33.93 6.05
N LEU A 192 -12.52 33.84 5.14
CA LEU A 192 -13.91 34.27 5.39
C LEU A 192 -14.61 33.39 6.43
N THR A 193 -14.32 32.10 6.47
CA THR A 193 -14.77 31.17 7.52
C THR A 193 -14.33 31.66 8.90
N MET A 194 -13.06 32.03 9.05
CA MET A 194 -12.55 32.60 10.30
C MET A 194 -13.20 33.96 10.59
N ALA A 195 -13.41 34.80 9.57
CA ALA A 195 -14.06 36.10 9.73
C ALA A 195 -15.51 35.97 10.21
N PHE A 196 -16.24 34.97 9.73
CA PHE A 196 -17.61 34.73 10.15
C PHE A 196 -17.73 34.52 11.66
N THR A 197 -16.84 33.71 12.24
CA THR A 197 -16.85 33.43 13.70
C THR A 197 -16.69 34.70 14.54
N ARG A 198 -16.03 35.72 13.97
CA ARG A 198 -15.83 37.02 14.59
C ARG A 198 -16.99 37.99 14.37
N LEU A 199 -17.65 37.94 13.21
CA LEU A 199 -18.85 38.72 12.91
C LEU A 199 -20.06 38.26 13.74
N PHE A 200 -20.20 36.95 13.92
CA PHE A 200 -21.39 36.35 14.52
C PHE A 200 -21.03 35.45 15.73
N PRO A 201 -20.43 36.01 16.79
CA PRO A 201 -19.86 35.25 17.92
C PRO A 201 -20.92 34.54 18.78
N ALA A 202 -22.20 34.92 18.65
CA ALA A 202 -23.31 34.28 19.35
C ALA A 202 -23.65 32.90 18.78
N LEU A 203 -23.23 32.59 17.55
CA LEU A 203 -23.41 31.28 16.94
C LEU A 203 -22.30 30.34 17.44
N THR A 204 -22.70 29.16 17.91
CA THR A 204 -21.73 28.08 18.16
C THR A 204 -21.27 27.58 16.80
N THR A 205 -20.02 27.85 16.44
CA THR A 205 -19.47 27.52 15.14
C THR A 205 -18.24 26.65 15.34
N ASP A 206 -18.26 25.41 14.84
CA ASP A 206 -17.02 24.71 14.50
C ASP A 206 -16.65 25.22 13.10
N ALA A 207 -15.53 25.96 13.04
CA ALA A 207 -15.09 26.64 11.82
C ALA A 207 -13.82 25.98 11.30
N LEU A 208 -13.87 25.46 10.09
CA LEU A 208 -12.75 24.80 9.43
C LEU A 208 -12.25 25.61 8.24
N GLY A 209 -11.06 26.19 8.38
CA GLY A 209 -10.29 26.66 7.25
C GLY A 209 -9.61 25.48 6.54
N ILE A 210 -9.69 25.45 5.22
CA ILE A 210 -8.88 24.55 4.39
C ILE A 210 -7.92 25.43 3.62
N ASN A 211 -6.62 25.30 3.89
CA ASN A 211 -5.60 26.23 3.43
C ASN A 211 -5.95 27.70 3.71
N GLY A 212 -6.63 27.98 4.83
CA GLY A 212 -7.13 29.31 5.16
C GLY A 212 -5.99 30.28 5.50
N LEU A 213 -6.05 31.51 5.01
CA LEU A 213 -4.97 32.51 5.18
C LEU A 213 -5.00 33.28 6.51
N GLY A 214 -6.12 33.23 7.25
CA GLY A 214 -6.28 33.97 8.51
C GLY A 214 -6.24 35.51 8.35
N PHE A 215 -6.18 36.24 9.47
CA PHE A 215 -6.05 37.70 9.51
C PHE A 215 -5.27 38.13 10.76
N LYS A 216 -4.56 39.25 10.68
CA LYS A 216 -3.75 39.76 11.81
C LYS A 216 -4.63 40.21 12.97
N LEU A 217 -4.42 39.59 14.14
CA LEU A 217 -5.04 40.02 15.38
C LEU A 217 -4.41 41.32 15.88
N GLY A 218 -5.23 42.25 16.37
CA GLY A 218 -4.77 43.56 16.85
C GLY A 218 -4.42 44.56 15.74
N ASN A 219 -4.72 44.26 14.47
CA ASN A 219 -4.66 45.25 13.40
C ASN A 219 -5.86 46.20 13.53
N SER A 220 -5.60 47.50 13.67
CA SER A 220 -6.65 48.52 13.88
C SER A 220 -7.67 48.61 12.74
N THR A 221 -7.29 48.33 11.49
CA THR A 221 -8.20 48.32 10.34
C THR A 221 -9.13 47.12 10.43
N VAL A 222 -8.57 45.93 10.68
CA VAL A 222 -9.33 44.69 10.89
C VAL A 222 -10.29 44.85 12.06
N ASP A 223 -9.81 45.32 13.21
CA ASP A 223 -10.62 45.48 14.42
C ASP A 223 -11.73 46.52 14.24
N SER A 224 -11.44 47.62 13.56
CA SER A 224 -12.43 48.64 13.22
C SER A 224 -13.52 48.06 12.31
N LEU A 225 -13.15 47.27 11.29
CA LEU A 225 -14.12 46.67 10.36
C LEU A 225 -15.12 45.76 11.11
N PHE A 226 -14.60 44.79 11.87
CA PHE A 226 -15.45 43.87 12.63
C PHE A 226 -16.32 44.60 13.65
N SER A 227 -15.77 45.62 14.34
CA SER A 227 -16.54 46.43 15.28
C SER A 227 -17.67 47.20 14.60
N ILE A 228 -17.43 47.77 13.42
CA ILE A 228 -18.45 48.52 12.66
C ILE A 228 -19.59 47.58 12.25
N LEU A 229 -19.26 46.38 11.77
CA LEU A 229 -20.24 45.37 11.32
C LEU A 229 -20.96 44.66 12.48
N GLY A 230 -20.71 45.05 13.74
CA GLY A 230 -21.37 44.47 14.92
C GLY A 230 -20.77 43.16 15.43
N GLY A 231 -19.58 42.79 14.95
CA GLY A 231 -18.77 41.67 15.46
C GLY A 231 -18.00 42.03 16.73
N VAL A 232 -17.19 41.09 17.22
CA VAL A 232 -16.37 41.29 18.43
C VAL A 232 -15.00 41.91 18.14
N GLY A 233 -14.57 42.79 19.05
CA GLY A 233 -13.21 43.35 19.06
C GLY A 233 -12.15 42.29 19.39
N ALA A 234 -10.87 42.59 19.13
CA ALA A 234 -9.77 41.63 19.25
C ALA A 234 -9.70 40.94 20.62
N ASN A 235 -9.88 41.69 21.70
CA ASN A 235 -9.77 41.17 23.07
C ASN A 235 -10.92 40.22 23.47
N ALA A 236 -12.04 40.25 22.76
CA ALA A 236 -13.21 39.40 23.00
C ALA A 236 -13.33 38.27 21.97
N PHE A 237 -12.44 38.22 20.98
CA PHE A 237 -12.45 37.21 19.94
C PHE A 237 -11.89 35.89 20.47
N THR A 238 -12.72 34.85 20.51
CA THR A 238 -12.31 33.50 20.90
C THR A 238 -12.14 32.64 19.66
N TYR A 239 -10.96 32.06 19.48
CA TYR A 239 -10.59 31.27 18.29
C TYR A 239 -10.36 29.79 18.62
N SER A 240 -10.73 29.32 19.80
CA SER A 240 -10.59 27.91 20.22
C SER A 240 -11.48 26.93 19.45
N LYS A 241 -12.47 27.43 18.70
CA LYS A 241 -13.34 26.64 17.82
C LYS A 241 -12.97 26.75 16.33
N ILE A 242 -11.87 27.45 16.04
CA ILE A 242 -11.31 27.56 14.69
C ILE A 242 -10.23 26.50 14.55
N GLN A 243 -10.34 25.73 13.49
CA GLN A 243 -9.34 24.78 13.05
C GLN A 243 -8.96 25.12 11.61
N ASN A 244 -7.67 25.11 11.28
CA ASN A 244 -7.19 25.23 9.92
C ASN A 244 -6.45 23.94 9.53
N ILE A 245 -6.73 23.41 8.36
CA ILE A 245 -6.02 22.24 7.82
C ILE A 245 -5.29 22.67 6.57
N TYR A 246 -4.06 22.20 6.38
CA TYR A 246 -3.26 22.53 5.20
C TYR A 246 -2.52 21.29 4.67
N GLY A 247 -2.21 21.30 3.37
CA GLY A 247 -1.38 20.27 2.75
C GLY A 247 0.09 20.46 3.09
N ILE A 248 0.76 19.40 3.53
CA ILE A 248 2.19 19.44 3.92
C ILE A 248 3.18 19.29 2.76
N ALA A 249 2.69 19.12 1.53
CA ALA A 249 3.54 19.05 0.34
C ALA A 249 3.88 20.47 -0.16
N GLY A 250 5.15 20.78 -0.38
CA GLY A 250 5.59 22.09 -0.91
C GLY A 250 5.68 23.25 0.12
N PRO A 251 6.16 24.43 -0.30
CA PRO A 251 6.36 25.58 0.59
C PRO A 251 5.04 26.09 1.18
N GLU A 252 5.05 26.29 2.49
CA GLU A 252 3.89 26.59 3.33
C GLU A 252 3.47 28.08 3.21
N PHE A 253 2.81 28.47 2.12
CA PHE A 253 2.31 29.84 1.94
C PHE A 253 0.87 30.05 2.47
N ALA A 254 0.09 28.97 2.60
CA ALA A 254 -1.31 29.03 3.01
C ALA A 254 -1.50 29.23 4.52
N ALA A 255 -0.61 28.66 5.33
CA ALA A 255 -0.68 28.66 6.80
C ALA A 255 0.40 29.56 7.43
N MET A 256 0.71 30.70 6.83
CA MET A 256 1.80 31.58 7.33
C MET A 256 1.33 32.46 8.49
N ASN A 257 2.01 32.35 9.63
CA ASN A 257 2.07 33.41 10.61
C ASN A 257 3.20 34.38 10.23
N ASN A 258 2.86 35.60 9.81
CA ASN A 258 3.82 36.64 9.41
C ASN A 258 3.37 38.05 9.87
N PHE A 259 4.01 39.10 9.35
CA PHE A 259 3.68 40.48 9.74
C PHE A 259 2.26 40.93 9.33
N VAL A 260 1.66 40.28 8.34
CA VAL A 260 0.38 40.62 7.69
C VAL A 260 -0.73 39.62 8.03
N LEU A 261 -0.40 38.34 8.09
CA LEU A 261 -1.34 37.23 8.29
C LEU A 261 -1.02 36.49 9.58
N GLN A 262 -2.06 36.10 10.30
CA GLN A 262 -1.96 35.24 11.46
C GLN A 262 -3.11 34.25 11.42
N GLN A 263 -2.83 32.99 11.75
CA GLN A 263 -3.78 31.89 11.80
C GLN A 263 -4.47 31.88 13.16
N PRO A 264 -5.75 32.30 13.28
CA PRO A 264 -6.49 32.16 14.51
C PRO A 264 -6.88 30.69 14.69
N GLY A 265 -6.74 30.15 15.90
CA GLY A 265 -7.12 28.76 16.20
C GLY A 265 -5.98 27.76 16.09
N ASP A 266 -6.34 26.48 16.09
CA ASP A 266 -5.40 25.38 15.89
C ASP A 266 -5.18 25.17 14.38
N PHE A 267 -3.98 24.75 13.98
CA PHE A 267 -3.64 24.47 12.60
C PHE A 267 -2.90 23.14 12.49
N LYS A 268 -3.31 22.27 11.57
CA LYS A 268 -2.75 20.91 11.41
C LYS A 268 -2.46 20.60 9.95
N GLY A 269 -1.30 20.01 9.71
CA GLY A 269 -0.92 19.51 8.40
C GLY A 269 -1.51 18.12 8.12
N ILE A 270 -1.98 17.89 6.91
CA ILE A 270 -2.31 16.56 6.37
C ILE A 270 -1.47 16.27 5.13
N TYR A 271 -1.24 14.99 4.87
CA TYR A 271 -0.65 14.56 3.60
C TYR A 271 -1.60 14.93 2.45
N ILE A 272 -1.01 15.36 1.33
CA ILE A 272 -1.69 15.48 0.04
C ILE A 272 -0.77 14.99 -1.06
N GLU A 273 -1.35 14.46 -2.12
CA GLU A 273 -0.62 14.08 -3.32
C GLU A 273 -0.25 15.33 -4.13
N SER A 274 1.03 15.51 -4.45
CA SER A 274 1.52 16.64 -5.24
C SER A 274 2.59 16.17 -6.21
N ALA A 275 2.29 16.19 -7.50
CA ALA A 275 3.11 15.54 -8.52
C ALA A 275 4.05 16.48 -9.31
N SER A 276 4.19 17.76 -8.92
CA SER A 276 4.99 18.73 -9.70
C SER A 276 6.21 19.27 -8.93
N PRO A 277 7.43 18.80 -9.25
CA PRO A 277 8.67 19.45 -8.80
C PRO A 277 8.96 20.77 -9.53
N LEU A 278 8.21 21.13 -10.58
CA LEU A 278 8.49 22.28 -11.47
C LEU A 278 7.66 23.54 -11.17
N LEU A 279 6.61 23.46 -10.35
CA LEU A 279 5.84 24.63 -9.89
C LEU A 279 5.67 24.60 -8.36
N PRO A 280 6.68 25.07 -7.59
CA PRO A 280 6.66 25.05 -6.13
C PRO A 280 5.55 25.91 -5.49
N ILE A 281 4.84 26.73 -6.24
CA ILE A 281 3.94 27.77 -5.69
C ILE A 281 2.54 27.21 -5.35
N VAL A 282 2.20 25.97 -5.72
CA VAL A 282 0.85 25.39 -5.50
C VAL A 282 0.88 24.02 -4.80
N GLY A 283 2.07 23.54 -4.41
CA GLY A 283 2.34 22.14 -4.05
C GLY A 283 1.57 21.57 -2.85
N GLY A 284 0.82 22.39 -2.11
CA GLY A 284 0.07 22.06 -0.89
C GLY A 284 -1.39 22.54 -0.91
N HIS A 285 -1.81 23.20 -1.99
CA HIS A 285 -2.92 24.19 -1.94
C HIS A 285 -4.16 23.82 -2.76
N GLY A 286 -4.21 22.63 -3.36
CA GLY A 286 -5.36 22.18 -4.15
C GLY A 286 -6.48 21.62 -3.26
N ALA A 287 -7.67 22.24 -3.27
CA ALA A 287 -8.77 21.74 -2.44
C ALA A 287 -9.35 20.39 -2.89
N ALA A 288 -9.22 19.99 -4.17
CA ALA A 288 -9.66 18.67 -4.64
C ALA A 288 -8.75 17.59 -4.06
N GLN A 289 -7.42 17.78 -4.16
CA GLN A 289 -6.41 16.92 -3.56
C GLN A 289 -6.58 16.79 -2.04
N MET A 290 -6.92 17.90 -1.37
CA MET A 290 -7.22 17.89 0.06
C MET A 290 -8.50 17.13 0.39
N THR A 291 -9.53 17.25 -0.44
CA THR A 291 -10.79 16.52 -0.25
C THR A 291 -10.59 15.02 -0.44
N ASP A 292 -9.81 14.63 -1.44
CA ASP A 292 -9.47 13.23 -1.71
C ASP A 292 -8.62 12.63 -0.58
N SER A 293 -7.64 13.39 -0.09
CA SER A 293 -6.87 13.01 1.10
C SER A 293 -7.80 12.87 2.31
N ALA A 294 -8.62 13.88 2.59
CA ALA A 294 -9.57 13.87 3.70
C ALA A 294 -10.53 12.67 3.65
N ALA A 295 -10.95 12.23 2.45
CA ALA A 295 -11.77 11.03 2.27
C ALA A 295 -11.09 9.81 2.91
N LEU A 296 -9.79 9.63 2.64
CA LEU A 296 -9.05 8.50 3.17
C LEU A 296 -8.74 8.63 4.66
N TYR A 297 -8.48 9.85 5.15
CA TYR A 297 -8.43 10.12 6.60
C TYR A 297 -9.74 9.74 7.29
N SER A 298 -10.88 10.02 6.69
CA SER A 298 -12.19 9.63 7.22
C SER A 298 -12.38 8.11 7.21
N VAL A 299 -11.91 7.40 6.17
CA VAL A 299 -11.91 5.92 6.14
C VAL A 299 -11.12 5.35 7.31
N TYR A 300 -9.88 5.80 7.52
CA TYR A 300 -9.05 5.31 8.62
C TYR A 300 -9.57 5.72 9.99
N ALA A 301 -10.04 6.96 10.16
CA ALA A 301 -10.58 7.43 11.43
C ALA A 301 -11.91 6.76 11.79
N LYS A 302 -12.74 6.38 10.81
CA LYS A 302 -13.95 5.59 11.08
C LYS A 302 -13.62 4.13 11.38
N PHE A 303 -12.57 3.60 10.73
CA PHE A 303 -12.08 2.25 10.99
C PHE A 303 -11.45 2.13 12.39
N ALA A 304 -10.53 3.03 12.71
CA ALA A 304 -9.77 3.10 13.95
C ALA A 304 -9.87 4.52 14.58
N PRO A 305 -10.90 4.79 15.41
CA PRO A 305 -11.21 6.13 15.92
C PRO A 305 -10.14 6.81 16.78
N ASN A 306 -9.19 6.04 17.28
CA ASN A 306 -8.10 6.56 18.12
C ASN A 306 -6.92 7.10 17.32
N LEU A 307 -6.92 6.96 15.99
CA LEU A 307 -5.85 7.48 15.16
C LEU A 307 -5.86 9.01 15.11
N THR A 308 -4.69 9.61 15.31
CA THR A 308 -4.48 11.05 15.11
C THR A 308 -4.26 11.37 13.63
N LEU A 309 -4.43 12.65 13.25
CA LEU A 309 -4.06 13.13 11.91
C LEU A 309 -2.59 12.78 11.58
N GLU A 310 -1.69 12.97 12.53
CA GLU A 310 -0.26 12.68 12.36
C GLU A 310 0.01 11.20 12.09
N GLN A 311 -0.67 10.30 12.81
CA GLN A 311 -0.54 8.85 12.59
C GLN A 311 -1.04 8.45 11.20
N ILE A 312 -2.16 9.01 10.74
CA ILE A 312 -2.67 8.76 9.38
C ILE A 312 -1.72 9.38 8.34
N THR A 313 -1.18 10.58 8.58
CA THR A 313 -0.15 11.19 7.72
C THR A 313 1.04 10.27 7.54
N THR A 314 1.55 9.70 8.63
CA THR A 314 2.68 8.75 8.59
C THR A 314 2.31 7.48 7.82
N LEU A 315 1.11 6.93 8.04
CA LEU A 315 0.61 5.78 7.28
C LEU A 315 0.61 6.06 5.78
N LEU A 316 0.07 7.20 5.35
CA LEU A 316 -0.02 7.56 3.94
C LEU A 316 1.39 7.67 3.35
N LYS A 317 2.30 8.40 3.98
CA LYS A 317 3.70 8.51 3.52
C LYS A 317 4.41 7.17 3.39
N SER A 318 4.06 6.19 4.23
CA SER A 318 4.66 4.84 4.15
C SER A 318 4.03 3.93 3.10
N ALA A 319 2.95 4.35 2.42
CA ALA A 319 2.22 3.50 1.49
C ALA A 319 2.82 3.43 0.09
N SER A 320 3.43 4.51 -0.42
CA SER A 320 3.98 4.58 -1.78
C SER A 320 5.21 5.51 -1.83
N PRO A 321 6.24 5.21 -2.64
CA PRO A 321 7.32 6.13 -2.95
C PRO A 321 6.99 7.05 -4.14
N ILE A 322 5.80 6.90 -4.73
CA ILE A 322 5.30 7.69 -5.84
C ILE A 322 4.14 8.52 -5.32
N ALA A 323 4.34 9.84 -5.24
CA ALA A 323 3.43 10.77 -4.60
C ALA A 323 2.01 10.81 -5.20
N ASP A 324 1.82 10.42 -6.47
CA ASP A 324 0.51 10.36 -7.16
C ASP A 324 -0.21 9.00 -7.02
N ARG A 325 0.35 8.09 -6.22
CA ARG A 325 -0.24 6.77 -5.93
C ARG A 325 -0.46 6.53 -4.45
N THR A 326 -0.19 7.52 -3.61
CA THR A 326 -0.10 7.32 -2.17
C THR A 326 -1.46 7.01 -1.56
N LEU A 327 -2.50 7.73 -1.99
CA LEU A 327 -3.86 7.52 -1.53
C LEU A 327 -4.38 6.17 -2.01
N GLU A 328 -4.16 5.82 -3.28
CA GLU A 328 -4.56 4.52 -3.83
C GLU A 328 -3.84 3.37 -3.14
N SER A 329 -2.52 3.47 -2.96
CA SER A 329 -1.73 2.42 -2.31
C SER A 329 -2.13 2.23 -0.85
N ALA A 330 -2.43 3.31 -0.13
CA ALA A 330 -2.94 3.21 1.24
C ALA A 330 -4.34 2.57 1.29
N LEU A 331 -5.25 3.00 0.42
CA LEU A 331 -6.57 2.40 0.30
C LEU A 331 -6.47 0.90 -0.03
N ASP A 332 -5.65 0.54 -1.00
CA ASP A 332 -5.43 -0.83 -1.44
C ASP A 332 -4.80 -1.68 -0.35
N ALA A 333 -3.88 -1.14 0.45
CA ALA A 333 -3.37 -1.86 1.61
C ALA A 333 -4.48 -2.27 2.58
N LEU A 334 -5.45 -1.38 2.85
CA LEU A 334 -6.59 -1.74 3.71
C LEU A 334 -7.57 -2.69 3.00
N ARG A 335 -7.77 -2.55 1.69
CA ARG A 335 -8.58 -3.46 0.88
C ARG A 335 -8.00 -4.87 0.86
N ILE A 336 -6.70 -5.03 0.64
CA ILE A 336 -6.01 -6.33 0.67
C ILE A 336 -6.23 -7.01 2.02
N VAL A 337 -6.07 -6.27 3.12
CA VAL A 337 -6.26 -6.82 4.46
C VAL A 337 -7.69 -7.30 4.70
N LEU A 338 -8.69 -6.52 4.26
CA LEU A 338 -10.10 -6.76 4.62
C LEU A 338 -10.90 -7.50 3.56
N GLN A 339 -10.39 -7.62 2.34
CA GLN A 339 -11.12 -8.16 1.19
C GLN A 339 -10.27 -9.14 0.34
N GLY A 340 -8.98 -9.30 0.66
CA GLY A 340 -8.06 -10.22 -0.04
C GLY A 340 -7.32 -9.59 -1.23
N LYS A 341 -6.29 -10.28 -1.71
CA LYS A 341 -5.34 -9.81 -2.75
C LYS A 341 -5.89 -9.86 -4.19
N THR A 342 -7.04 -10.49 -4.44
CA THR A 342 -7.57 -10.68 -5.81
C THR A 342 -8.21 -9.44 -6.43
N LEU A 343 -8.25 -8.33 -5.69
CA LEU A 343 -8.87 -7.10 -6.15
C LEU A 343 -7.94 -6.33 -7.09
N ALA A 344 -8.51 -5.80 -8.17
CA ALA A 344 -7.82 -4.84 -9.00
C ALA A 344 -7.38 -3.62 -8.17
N GLU A 345 -6.13 -3.21 -8.38
CA GLU A 345 -5.56 -1.99 -7.80
C GLU A 345 -6.45 -0.79 -8.12
N THR A 346 -6.56 0.12 -7.15
CA THR A 346 -7.23 1.39 -7.37
C THR A 346 -6.41 2.17 -8.40
N ASN A 347 -7.07 2.61 -9.46
CA ASN A 347 -6.40 3.28 -10.57
C ASN A 347 -5.60 4.50 -10.08
N PRO A 348 -4.25 4.47 -10.12
CA PRO A 348 -3.43 5.56 -9.63
C PRO A 348 -3.68 6.81 -10.46
N THR A 349 -3.76 7.97 -9.80
CA THR A 349 -3.97 9.22 -10.53
C THR A 349 -2.77 9.53 -11.40
N LYS A 350 -3.02 9.97 -12.64
CA LYS A 350 -2.10 10.84 -13.38
C LYS A 350 -2.86 12.13 -13.65
N TYR A 351 -2.93 13.02 -12.65
CA TYR A 351 -3.53 14.36 -12.74
C TYR A 351 -4.97 14.45 -13.31
N GLU A 352 -5.94 14.80 -12.47
CA GLU A 352 -7.26 15.36 -12.86
C GLU A 352 -8.01 14.60 -13.99
N GLY A 353 -7.88 13.28 -14.05
CA GLY A 353 -8.80 12.43 -14.79
C GLY A 353 -10.02 12.13 -13.92
N THR A 354 -11.23 12.40 -14.41
CA THR A 354 -12.48 12.03 -13.73
C THR A 354 -12.50 10.56 -13.34
N ASP A 355 -11.90 9.71 -14.17
CA ASP A 355 -11.96 8.25 -14.02
C ASP A 355 -11.09 7.73 -12.87
N ALA A 356 -9.92 8.33 -12.61
CA ALA A 356 -9.04 7.93 -11.51
C ALA A 356 -9.66 8.35 -10.16
N ARG A 357 -10.12 9.60 -10.07
CA ARG A 357 -10.83 10.11 -8.89
C ARG A 357 -12.11 9.30 -8.62
N ASP A 358 -12.89 9.02 -9.67
CA ASP A 358 -14.08 8.17 -9.55
C ASP A 358 -13.76 6.74 -9.08
N SER A 359 -12.64 6.16 -9.57
CA SER A 359 -12.15 4.87 -9.09
C SER A 359 -11.85 4.90 -7.59
N LEU A 360 -11.16 5.92 -7.09
CA LEU A 360 -10.86 6.09 -5.66
C LEU A 360 -12.15 6.09 -4.82
N TYR A 361 -13.12 6.94 -5.18
CA TYR A 361 -14.38 7.05 -4.42
C TYR A 361 -15.24 5.79 -4.51
N ARG A 362 -15.28 5.09 -5.66
CA ARG A 362 -15.97 3.80 -5.78
C ARG A 362 -15.34 2.74 -4.87
N ASN A 363 -14.02 2.67 -4.84
CA ASN A 363 -13.30 1.69 -4.02
C ASN A 363 -13.41 2.00 -2.53
N ILE A 364 -13.36 3.28 -2.13
CA ILE A 364 -13.68 3.71 -0.76
C ILE A 364 -15.07 3.22 -0.35
N LYS A 365 -16.08 3.47 -1.20
CA LYS A 365 -17.46 3.06 -0.93
C LYS A 365 -17.60 1.55 -0.82
N ALA A 366 -17.01 0.80 -1.77
CA ALA A 366 -17.03 -0.66 -1.77
C ALA A 366 -16.36 -1.25 -0.51
N LEU A 367 -15.24 -0.67 -0.07
CA LEU A 367 -14.58 -1.06 1.18
C LEU A 367 -15.48 -0.80 2.39
N GLN A 368 -16.05 0.40 2.50
CA GLN A 368 -16.93 0.78 3.61
C GLN A 368 -18.20 -0.07 3.70
N ASP A 369 -18.69 -0.59 2.57
CA ASP A 369 -19.85 -1.48 2.50
C ASP A 369 -19.51 -2.96 2.76
N SER A 370 -18.22 -3.30 2.85
CA SER A 370 -17.80 -4.67 3.12
C SER A 370 -18.12 -5.12 4.54
N ALA A 371 -18.45 -6.41 4.69
CA ALA A 371 -18.74 -7.01 5.99
C ALA A 371 -17.52 -6.96 6.94
N ALA A 372 -16.30 -7.15 6.40
CA ALA A 372 -15.07 -7.10 7.18
C ALA A 372 -14.79 -5.69 7.74
N TYR A 373 -14.94 -4.65 6.91
CA TYR A 373 -14.82 -3.27 7.38
C TYR A 373 -15.86 -2.95 8.45
N SER A 374 -17.13 -3.35 8.22
CA SER A 374 -18.21 -3.14 9.19
C SER A 374 -17.95 -3.87 10.53
N ALA A 375 -17.41 -5.08 10.48
CA ALA A 375 -17.12 -5.89 11.67
C ALA A 375 -15.95 -5.35 12.51
N LEU A 376 -14.97 -4.70 11.87
CA LEU A 376 -13.77 -4.19 12.52
C LEU A 376 -13.77 -2.66 12.71
N SER A 377 -14.76 -1.94 12.17
CA SER A 377 -14.90 -0.49 12.35
C SER A 377 -15.15 -0.15 13.82
N GLY A 378 -14.43 0.84 14.32
CA GLY A 378 -14.41 1.17 15.74
C GLY A 378 -13.45 0.32 16.57
N SER A 379 -12.75 -0.65 15.96
CA SER A 379 -11.73 -1.43 16.67
C SER A 379 -10.48 -0.58 16.94
N ALA A 380 -9.83 -0.84 18.07
CA ALA A 380 -8.50 -0.33 18.36
C ALA A 380 -7.41 -1.33 17.91
N ALA A 381 -7.67 -2.14 16.88
CA ALA A 381 -6.81 -3.23 16.41
C ALA A 381 -5.80 -2.80 15.35
N LEU A 382 -6.05 -1.69 14.65
CA LEU A 382 -5.14 -1.18 13.63
C LEU A 382 -3.80 -0.76 14.25
N ARG A 383 -2.72 -1.18 13.63
CA ARG A 383 -1.33 -0.87 13.99
C ARG A 383 -0.61 -0.37 12.75
N LEU A 384 0.30 0.58 12.94
CA LEU A 384 1.16 1.07 11.87
C LEU A 384 2.44 0.21 11.85
N SER A 385 2.67 -0.49 10.75
CA SER A 385 3.89 -1.29 10.56
C SER A 385 5.14 -0.40 10.62
N ALA A 386 5.02 0.85 10.19
CA ALA A 386 6.10 1.84 10.21
C ALA A 386 6.58 2.23 11.63
N GLN A 387 5.86 1.85 12.68
CA GLN A 387 6.27 2.06 14.07
C GLN A 387 7.10 0.90 14.65
N GLU A 388 7.23 -0.19 13.89
CA GLU A 388 7.95 -1.39 14.30
C GLU A 388 9.32 -1.48 13.62
N ASN A 389 10.27 -2.15 14.28
CA ASN A 389 11.51 -2.57 13.61
C ASN A 389 11.36 -3.98 12.98
N ALA A 390 12.30 -4.39 12.13
CA ALA A 390 12.22 -5.66 11.40
C ALA A 390 12.12 -6.88 12.34
N ASP A 391 12.88 -6.91 13.44
CA ASP A 391 12.82 -8.00 14.42
C ASP A 391 11.44 -8.08 15.07
N SER A 392 10.86 -6.94 15.48
CA SER A 392 9.53 -6.86 16.07
C SER A 392 8.46 -7.33 15.08
N LEU A 393 8.53 -6.86 13.82
CA LEU A 393 7.65 -7.30 12.74
C LEU A 393 7.71 -8.81 12.57
N ALA A 394 8.91 -9.39 12.49
CA ALA A 394 9.10 -10.83 12.33
C ALA A 394 8.53 -11.62 13.52
N GLN A 395 8.78 -11.19 14.76
CA GLN A 395 8.26 -11.88 15.95
C GLN A 395 6.73 -11.83 16.03
N LYS A 396 6.13 -10.71 15.66
CA LYS A 396 4.66 -10.56 15.63
C LYS A 396 4.05 -11.40 14.50
N ALA A 397 4.62 -11.35 13.30
CA ALA A 397 4.17 -12.13 12.14
C ALA A 397 4.20 -13.65 12.37
N LYS A 398 5.09 -14.14 13.26
CA LYS A 398 5.10 -15.57 13.61
C LYS A 398 3.87 -16.01 14.42
N ASN A 399 3.21 -15.09 15.10
CA ASN A 399 2.21 -15.39 16.14
C ASN A 399 0.83 -14.78 15.88
N ASP A 400 0.75 -13.73 15.08
CA ASP A 400 -0.48 -13.03 14.72
C ASP A 400 -0.61 -12.91 13.19
N PHE A 401 -1.76 -13.30 12.67
CA PHE A 401 -2.02 -13.36 11.23
C PHE A 401 -2.09 -11.96 10.58
N GLY A 402 -2.57 -10.94 11.30
CA GLY A 402 -2.63 -9.58 10.77
C GLY A 402 -1.24 -9.00 10.56
N TRP A 403 -0.30 -9.30 11.47
CA TRP A 403 1.11 -8.97 11.29
C TRP A 403 1.78 -9.82 10.22
N PHE A 404 1.42 -11.10 10.10
CA PHE A 404 1.90 -11.94 9.02
C PHE A 404 1.48 -11.40 7.65
N LEU A 405 0.21 -11.02 7.50
CA LEU A 405 -0.31 -10.45 6.26
C LEU A 405 0.40 -9.14 5.89
N ALA A 406 0.72 -8.30 6.87
CA ALA A 406 1.49 -7.08 6.63
C ALA A 406 2.86 -7.38 6.04
N VAL A 407 3.56 -8.38 6.59
CA VAL A 407 4.89 -8.81 6.12
C VAL A 407 4.81 -9.57 4.79
N GLN A 408 3.79 -10.40 4.60
CA GLN A 408 3.56 -11.17 3.37
C GLN A 408 3.21 -10.28 2.19
N GLU A 409 2.45 -9.20 2.40
CA GLU A 409 1.97 -8.33 1.32
C GLU A 409 2.70 -6.97 1.27
N LEU A 410 3.71 -6.78 2.12
CA LEU A 410 4.50 -5.56 2.24
C LEU A 410 3.62 -4.32 2.50
N LEU A 411 2.76 -4.41 3.51
CA LEU A 411 1.75 -3.40 3.85
C LEU A 411 2.20 -2.48 5.01
N PRO A 412 1.91 -1.17 4.94
CA PRO A 412 2.25 -0.20 5.99
C PRO A 412 1.38 -0.36 7.26
N ILE A 413 0.43 -1.29 7.27
CA ILE A 413 -0.52 -1.52 8.36
C ILE A 413 -0.63 -3.00 8.72
N ALA A 414 -0.98 -3.26 9.97
CA ALA A 414 -1.42 -4.57 10.45
C ALA A 414 -2.71 -4.42 11.27
N ILE A 415 -3.55 -5.45 11.27
CA ILE A 415 -4.74 -5.52 12.13
C ILE A 415 -4.54 -6.63 13.16
N GLU A 416 -4.11 -6.23 14.35
CA GLU A 416 -3.79 -7.15 15.43
C GLU A 416 -5.05 -7.81 16.00
N GLY A 417 -5.08 -9.14 16.10
CA GLY A 417 -6.21 -9.87 16.66
C GLY A 417 -7.51 -9.77 15.85
N GLY A 418 -7.44 -9.46 14.55
CA GLY A 418 -8.62 -9.20 13.69
C GLY A 418 -9.56 -10.40 13.43
N GLY A 419 -9.31 -11.57 14.04
CA GLY A 419 -10.28 -12.66 14.16
C GLY A 419 -10.82 -13.20 12.83
N SER A 420 -12.09 -13.63 12.83
CA SER A 420 -12.75 -14.27 11.69
C SER A 420 -12.90 -13.36 10.46
N ALA A 421 -12.86 -12.04 10.62
CA ALA A 421 -12.95 -11.09 9.50
C ALA A 421 -11.71 -11.16 8.61
N LEU A 422 -10.51 -11.18 9.21
CA LEU A 422 -9.26 -11.34 8.46
C LEU A 422 -9.15 -12.73 7.83
N ILE A 423 -9.54 -13.76 8.58
CA ILE A 423 -9.52 -15.15 8.11
C ILE A 423 -10.46 -15.32 6.92
N GLY A 424 -11.68 -14.78 6.99
CA GLY A 424 -12.65 -14.88 5.91
C GLY A 424 -12.22 -14.16 4.63
N ALA A 425 -11.44 -13.09 4.75
CA ALA A 425 -10.88 -12.38 3.60
C ALA A 425 -9.65 -13.07 2.98
N ASN A 426 -8.93 -13.88 3.77
CA ASN A 426 -7.67 -14.53 3.36
C ASN A 426 -7.60 -16.00 3.83
N PRO A 427 -8.56 -16.86 3.46
CA PRO A 427 -8.72 -18.19 4.07
C PRO A 427 -7.54 -19.14 3.76
N ASP A 428 -7.07 -19.15 2.51
CA ASP A 428 -6.01 -20.06 2.07
C ASP A 428 -4.67 -19.69 2.70
N LEU A 429 -4.32 -18.40 2.67
CA LEU A 429 -3.10 -17.89 3.30
C LEU A 429 -3.12 -18.08 4.82
N TYR A 430 -4.28 -17.90 5.47
CA TYR A 430 -4.42 -18.19 6.90
C TYR A 430 -4.21 -19.67 7.21
N GLY A 431 -4.77 -20.57 6.40
CA GLY A 431 -4.61 -22.01 6.57
C GLY A 431 -3.14 -22.44 6.54
N ARG A 432 -2.41 -21.98 5.51
CA ARG A 432 -0.97 -22.19 5.33
C ARG A 432 -0.17 -21.67 6.53
N TRP A 433 -0.35 -20.40 6.88
CA TRP A 433 0.33 -19.77 8.02
C TRP A 433 0.03 -20.45 9.36
N SER A 434 -1.24 -20.83 9.58
CA SER A 434 -1.66 -21.47 10.82
C SER A 434 -1.07 -22.87 10.97
N ALA A 435 -0.88 -23.61 9.88
CA ALA A 435 -0.21 -24.91 9.90
C ALA A 435 1.25 -24.75 10.35
N ASP A 436 1.99 -23.82 9.76
CA ASP A 436 3.37 -23.52 10.15
C ASP A 436 3.50 -23.01 11.57
N ARG A 437 2.55 -22.18 12.03
CA ARG A 437 2.54 -21.72 13.42
C ARG A 437 2.48 -22.88 14.41
N VAL A 438 1.71 -23.93 14.12
CA VAL A 438 1.64 -25.14 14.95
C VAL A 438 2.96 -25.91 14.86
N LYS A 439 3.50 -26.10 13.66
CA LYS A 439 4.81 -26.75 13.43
C LYS A 439 5.97 -26.03 14.15
N ARG A 440 5.95 -24.69 14.23
CA ARG A 440 6.96 -23.96 15.02
C ARG A 440 6.89 -24.25 16.53
N ILE A 441 5.71 -24.58 17.05
CA ILE A 441 5.53 -24.91 18.47
C ILE A 441 6.02 -26.33 18.76
N ASP A 442 5.85 -27.27 17.83
CA ASP A 442 6.33 -28.65 17.97
C ASP A 442 7.83 -28.82 17.61
N GLY A 443 8.44 -27.80 17.00
CA GLY A 443 9.85 -27.77 16.65
C GLY A 443 10.17 -28.41 15.29
N SER A 444 9.16 -28.67 14.46
CA SER A 444 9.34 -29.14 13.09
C SER A 444 10.07 -28.11 12.21
N SER A 445 10.90 -28.63 11.31
CA SER A 445 11.65 -27.86 10.31
C SER A 445 10.97 -27.77 8.95
N ASP A 446 9.93 -28.58 8.70
CA ASP A 446 9.11 -28.54 7.47
C ASP A 446 8.10 -27.39 7.56
N LEU A 447 8.57 -26.17 7.28
CA LEU A 447 7.78 -24.95 7.30
C LEU A 447 7.74 -24.37 5.89
N GLU A 448 6.56 -23.96 5.45
CA GLU A 448 6.40 -23.22 4.19
C GLU A 448 6.91 -21.78 4.35
N PHE A 449 6.48 -21.09 5.40
CA PHE A 449 6.99 -19.80 5.82
C PHE A 449 8.04 -20.03 6.90
N THR A 450 9.29 -20.23 6.50
CA THR A 450 10.39 -20.47 7.46
C THR A 450 10.63 -19.26 8.38
N ASN A 451 11.35 -19.50 9.49
CA ASN A 451 11.73 -18.42 10.40
C ASN A 451 12.62 -17.36 9.73
N THR A 452 13.46 -17.80 8.78
CA THR A 452 14.34 -16.95 8.00
C THR A 452 13.54 -16.17 6.96
N TYR A 453 12.66 -16.83 6.21
CA TYR A 453 11.72 -16.19 5.28
C TYR A 453 10.98 -15.02 5.95
N ILE A 454 10.33 -15.26 7.11
CA ILE A 454 9.58 -14.20 7.81
C ILE A 454 10.50 -13.05 8.26
N ALA A 455 11.71 -13.36 8.72
CA ALA A 455 12.66 -12.33 9.13
C ALA A 455 13.07 -11.45 7.95
N ASP A 456 13.36 -12.05 6.80
CA ASP A 456 13.80 -11.33 5.62
C ASP A 456 12.66 -10.58 4.93
N ARG A 457 11.43 -11.13 4.92
CA ARG A 457 10.23 -10.37 4.51
C ARG A 457 9.99 -9.16 5.42
N ALA A 458 10.18 -9.31 6.73
CA ALA A 458 10.01 -8.22 7.68
C ALA A 458 11.06 -7.11 7.47
N LYS A 459 12.31 -7.49 7.14
CA LYS A 459 13.35 -6.54 6.70
C LYS A 459 12.93 -5.83 5.42
N MET A 460 12.45 -6.57 4.41
CA MET A 460 11.99 -5.99 3.14
C MET A 460 10.86 -4.98 3.35
N LEU A 461 9.86 -5.29 4.19
CA LEU A 461 8.79 -4.35 4.54
C LEU A 461 9.35 -3.09 5.22
N ALA A 462 10.24 -3.26 6.21
CA ALA A 462 10.86 -2.12 6.90
C ALA A 462 11.61 -1.20 5.92
N TRP A 463 12.37 -1.78 4.98
CA TRP A 463 13.05 -1.05 3.91
C TRP A 463 12.07 -0.32 3.01
N TRP A 464 11.02 -1.01 2.57
CA TRP A 464 10.00 -0.45 1.69
C TRP A 464 9.33 0.78 2.32
N MET A 465 8.94 0.70 3.59
CA MET A 465 8.27 1.82 4.28
C MET A 465 9.18 3.05 4.45
N VAL A 466 10.49 2.85 4.71
CA VAL A 466 11.47 3.94 4.79
C VAL A 466 11.67 4.57 3.41
N GLY A 467 11.77 3.74 2.37
CA GLY A 467 11.88 4.23 0.99
C GLY A 467 10.70 5.10 0.58
N ASN A 468 9.49 4.67 0.92
CA ASN A 468 8.27 5.42 0.68
C ASN A 468 8.26 6.76 1.42
N ALA A 469 8.60 6.77 2.71
CA ALA A 469 8.48 7.97 3.54
C ALA A 469 9.46 9.11 3.18
N ASP A 470 10.63 8.78 2.63
CA ASP A 470 11.64 9.76 2.21
C ASP A 470 11.40 10.28 0.77
N ASP A 471 10.31 9.86 0.10
CA ASP A 471 10.09 10.03 -1.37
C ASP A 471 11.33 9.64 -2.19
N ARG A 472 12.17 8.77 -1.61
CA ARG A 472 13.35 8.23 -2.28
C ARG A 472 12.82 7.10 -3.12
N GLY A 473 12.80 7.33 -4.42
CA GLY A 473 12.62 6.24 -5.38
C GLY A 473 13.73 5.22 -5.18
N TYR A 474 13.56 4.26 -4.28
CA TYR A 474 14.28 2.98 -4.28
C TYR A 474 13.70 2.06 -5.38
N GLY A 475 13.34 2.67 -6.51
CA GLY A 475 12.83 2.04 -7.70
C GLY A 475 13.88 2.01 -8.81
N PRO A 476 13.68 1.18 -9.85
CA PRO A 476 14.73 0.72 -10.74
C PRO A 476 15.32 1.87 -11.56
N THR A 477 16.52 2.33 -11.21
CA THR A 477 17.40 2.91 -12.22
C THR A 477 18.02 1.74 -12.99
N THR A 478 17.33 1.39 -14.08
CA THR A 478 17.83 0.57 -15.20
C THR A 478 18.24 -0.87 -14.87
N GLY A 479 17.30 -1.83 -15.01
CA GLY A 479 17.50 -3.17 -15.59
C GLY A 479 18.76 -3.98 -15.26
N GLY A 480 19.36 -3.80 -14.09
CA GLY A 480 20.60 -4.47 -13.69
C GLY A 480 20.38 -5.40 -12.51
N GLU A 481 21.23 -6.43 -12.40
CA GLU A 481 21.26 -7.43 -11.34
C GLU A 481 21.65 -6.86 -9.94
N ASN A 482 21.38 -5.59 -9.63
CA ASN A 482 21.88 -4.90 -8.42
C ASN A 482 20.80 -4.68 -7.35
N TRP A 483 19.82 -5.57 -7.25
CA TRP A 483 18.81 -5.56 -6.19
C TRP A 483 19.35 -6.24 -4.92
N GLN A 484 18.88 -5.78 -3.76
CA GLN A 484 19.14 -6.41 -2.46
C GLN A 484 17.93 -7.20 -1.99
N PHE A 485 16.71 -6.69 -2.21
CA PHE A 485 15.48 -7.46 -2.04
C PHE A 485 14.71 -7.48 -3.35
N LEU A 486 14.15 -8.62 -3.72
CA LEU A 486 13.28 -8.80 -4.87
C LEU A 486 12.08 -9.65 -4.46
N ASP A 487 10.89 -9.15 -4.70
CA ASP A 487 9.64 -9.91 -4.65
C ASP A 487 9.12 -10.00 -6.08
N VAL A 488 9.24 -11.18 -6.68
CA VAL A 488 8.91 -11.42 -8.09
C VAL A 488 7.40 -11.33 -8.31
N ALA A 489 6.62 -11.87 -7.37
CA ALA A 489 5.15 -11.90 -7.44
C ALA A 489 4.51 -10.51 -7.49
N SER A 490 5.04 -9.55 -6.74
CA SER A 490 4.57 -8.16 -6.74
C SER A 490 5.36 -7.23 -7.66
N GLY A 491 6.50 -7.69 -8.19
CA GLY A 491 7.46 -6.86 -8.92
C GLY A 491 8.15 -5.80 -8.06
N LYS A 492 8.00 -5.84 -6.73
CA LYS A 492 8.64 -4.90 -5.80
C LYS A 492 10.10 -5.30 -5.62
N ALA A 493 11.01 -4.35 -5.82
CA ALA A 493 12.44 -4.55 -5.60
C ALA A 493 13.03 -3.37 -4.80
N ALA A 494 13.96 -3.66 -3.89
CA ALA A 494 14.76 -2.68 -3.19
C ALA A 494 16.23 -2.85 -3.60
N TYR A 495 16.89 -1.75 -3.96
CA TYR A 495 18.25 -1.75 -4.50
C TYR A 495 19.25 -1.21 -3.48
N ALA A 496 20.45 -1.79 -3.43
CA ALA A 496 21.53 -1.29 -2.59
C ALA A 496 22.02 0.08 -3.10
N LEU A 497 22.22 1.04 -2.19
CA LEU A 497 22.79 2.35 -2.52
C LEU A 497 24.26 2.18 -2.93
N SER A 498 24.53 2.22 -4.23
CA SER A 498 25.80 1.75 -4.79
C SER A 498 27.03 2.67 -4.57
N THR A 499 26.97 3.76 -3.79
CA THR A 499 28.15 4.63 -3.64
C THR A 499 28.25 5.37 -2.32
N ALA A 500 29.49 5.58 -1.86
CA ALA A 500 29.85 6.44 -0.74
C ALA A 500 29.31 7.89 -0.84
N SER A 501 28.90 8.36 -2.02
CA SER A 501 28.23 9.66 -2.19
C SER A 501 26.77 9.68 -1.73
N ALA A 502 26.08 8.53 -1.72
CA ALA A 502 24.72 8.44 -1.17
C ALA A 502 24.72 8.52 0.36
N ILE A 503 25.79 8.00 1.00
CA ILE A 503 26.02 8.13 2.44
C ILE A 503 26.20 9.61 2.84
N ASP A 504 26.87 10.40 2.00
CA ASP A 504 27.08 11.83 2.22
C ASP A 504 25.81 12.69 1.98
N GLN A 505 24.95 12.27 1.02
CA GLN A 505 23.63 12.88 0.80
C GLN A 505 22.63 12.54 1.92
N ALA A 506 22.64 11.31 2.44
CA ALA A 506 21.84 10.93 3.60
C ALA A 506 22.25 11.68 4.88
N ASN A 507 23.53 12.04 5.01
CA ASN A 507 24.05 12.80 6.14
C ASN A 507 23.68 14.30 6.09
N THR A 508 23.44 14.87 4.90
CA THR A 508 23.20 16.31 4.71
C THR A 508 21.72 16.72 4.75
N MET A 509 20.77 15.77 4.71
CA MET A 509 19.31 16.04 4.75
C MET A 509 18.67 15.72 6.11
N ALA A 510 19.38 16.01 7.20
CA ALA A 510 18.98 15.68 8.56
C ALA A 510 18.18 16.80 9.25
N GLY A 511 16.90 16.95 8.90
CA GLY A 511 15.92 17.75 9.63
C GLY A 511 14.87 16.88 10.33
N ASP A 512 15.33 15.92 11.14
CA ASP A 512 14.61 15.02 12.07
C ASP A 512 13.34 14.29 11.58
N PRO A 513 13.48 12.98 11.24
CA PRO A 513 12.95 11.92 12.10
C PRO A 513 14.00 10.82 12.34
N LYS A 514 14.98 11.09 13.20
CA LYS A 514 16.15 10.23 13.43
C LYS A 514 15.99 9.39 14.70
N ARG A 515 15.29 8.26 14.56
CA ARG A 515 15.51 7.09 15.42
C ARG A 515 15.33 5.76 14.69
N LEU A 516 14.33 5.68 13.81
CA LEU A 516 14.12 4.51 12.93
C LEU A 516 15.15 4.47 11.80
N ALA A 517 15.31 5.56 11.04
CA ALA A 517 16.30 5.64 9.97
C ALA A 517 17.74 5.38 10.43
N SER A 518 18.13 5.83 11.64
CA SER A 518 19.49 5.61 12.18
C SER A 518 19.75 4.20 12.69
N MET A 519 18.71 3.48 13.13
CA MET A 519 18.83 2.07 13.53
C MET A 519 18.89 1.17 12.30
N PHE A 520 18.10 1.48 11.26
CA PHE A 520 18.16 0.79 9.99
C PHE A 520 19.42 1.11 9.21
N ASP A 521 19.95 2.34 9.23
CA ASP A 521 21.22 2.68 8.57
C ASP A 521 22.41 1.81 9.01
N ALA A 522 22.43 1.35 10.26
CA ALA A 522 23.51 0.50 10.79
C ALA A 522 23.35 -0.98 10.39
N GLU A 523 22.11 -1.47 10.30
CA GLU A 523 21.77 -2.82 9.82
C GLU A 523 21.87 -2.89 8.28
N MET A 524 21.36 -1.87 7.58
CA MET A 524 21.48 -1.67 6.13
C MET A 524 22.94 -1.61 5.68
N LYS A 525 23.85 -1.06 6.47
CA LYS A 525 25.30 -1.05 6.19
C LYS A 525 25.98 -2.39 6.45
N ARG A 526 25.38 -3.27 7.26
CA ARG A 526 25.91 -4.61 7.59
C ARG A 526 25.48 -5.68 6.58
N ASP A 527 24.29 -5.56 6.01
CA ASP A 527 23.75 -6.47 4.97
C ASP A 527 24.13 -6.04 3.52
N LEU A 528 25.06 -5.10 3.33
CA LEU A 528 25.53 -4.73 1.99
C LEU A 528 26.35 -5.89 1.39
N GLY A 529 25.77 -6.60 0.42
CA GLY A 529 26.52 -7.55 -0.40
C GLY A 529 25.71 -8.74 -0.90
N HIS A 530 24.70 -9.19 -0.17
CA HIS A 530 23.89 -10.32 -0.60
C HIS A 530 22.49 -9.91 -1.06
N ARG A 531 21.86 -10.82 -1.79
CA ARG A 531 20.54 -10.72 -2.40
C ARG A 531 19.54 -11.59 -1.64
N VAL A 532 18.33 -11.09 -1.50
CA VAL A 532 17.20 -11.81 -0.90
C VAL A 532 16.02 -11.80 -1.88
N GLY A 533 15.74 -12.95 -2.48
CA GLY A 533 14.70 -13.11 -3.51
C GLY A 533 13.50 -13.91 -2.99
N PHE A 534 12.29 -13.45 -3.29
CA PHE A 534 11.02 -14.08 -2.93
C PHE A 534 10.18 -14.34 -4.18
N GLY A 535 9.75 -15.58 -4.38
CA GLY A 535 8.76 -15.98 -5.36
C GLY A 535 7.33 -15.83 -4.83
N GLY A 536 6.38 -16.47 -5.53
CA GLY A 536 4.95 -16.28 -5.39
C GLY A 536 4.17 -17.58 -5.20
N ASP A 537 2.99 -17.63 -5.83
CA ASP A 537 2.14 -18.83 -5.86
C ASP A 537 2.15 -19.48 -7.26
N ILE A 538 3.11 -19.10 -8.11
CA ILE A 538 3.32 -19.61 -9.47
C ILE A 538 4.81 -19.87 -9.66
N GLY A 539 5.17 -20.72 -10.62
CA GLY A 539 6.58 -21.00 -10.91
C GLY A 539 7.38 -19.76 -11.33
N ASP A 540 8.42 -19.47 -10.56
CA ASP A 540 9.30 -18.31 -10.66
C ASP A 540 10.73 -18.70 -11.06
N GLN A 541 11.48 -17.72 -11.56
CA GLN A 541 12.91 -17.86 -11.81
C GLN A 541 13.66 -16.79 -11.02
N ILE A 542 14.45 -17.21 -10.04
CA ILE A 542 15.16 -16.31 -9.15
C ILE A 542 16.66 -16.63 -9.20
N THR A 543 17.47 -15.59 -9.38
CA THR A 543 18.92 -15.74 -9.52
C THR A 543 19.69 -14.79 -8.60
N GLY A 544 20.53 -15.38 -7.77
CA GLY A 544 21.53 -14.73 -6.93
C GLY A 544 22.69 -14.10 -7.72
N GLY A 545 23.71 -13.71 -6.98
CA GLY A 545 24.86 -12.91 -7.34
C GLY A 545 26.16 -13.70 -7.20
N SER A 546 27.09 -13.18 -6.42
CA SER A 546 28.41 -13.80 -6.22
C SER A 546 28.82 -13.78 -4.75
N LEU A 547 27.84 -13.58 -3.87
CA LEU A 547 27.94 -13.40 -2.43
C LEU A 547 26.80 -14.20 -1.79
N ASP A 548 26.85 -14.39 -0.47
CA ASP A 548 25.97 -15.30 0.28
C ASP A 548 24.48 -14.89 0.27
N ASP A 549 23.73 -15.38 -0.72
CA ASP A 549 22.36 -14.97 -1.01
C ASP A 549 21.29 -15.84 -0.33
N ARG A 550 20.04 -15.36 -0.36
CA ARG A 550 18.88 -16.07 0.18
C ARG A 550 17.73 -16.07 -0.83
N LEU A 551 17.33 -17.23 -1.28
CA LEU A 551 16.29 -17.38 -2.31
C LEU A 551 15.15 -18.23 -1.76
N TYR A 552 13.92 -17.76 -1.93
CA TYR A 552 12.70 -18.41 -1.48
C TYR A 552 11.75 -18.56 -2.69
N GLY A 553 11.46 -19.78 -3.13
CA GLY A 553 10.55 -20.05 -4.25
C GLY A 553 9.08 -19.86 -3.86
N MET A 554 8.71 -20.40 -2.70
CA MET A 554 7.36 -20.40 -2.12
C MET A 554 6.45 -21.50 -2.66
N ALA A 555 5.61 -21.23 -3.65
CA ALA A 555 4.73 -22.25 -4.22
C ALA A 555 4.70 -22.14 -5.74
N GLY A 556 4.48 -23.28 -6.41
CA GLY A 556 4.65 -23.42 -7.84
C GLY A 556 6.06 -23.91 -8.19
N ASP A 557 6.22 -24.43 -9.41
CA ASP A 557 7.47 -25.07 -9.82
C ASP A 557 8.58 -24.03 -10.09
N ASP A 558 9.46 -23.82 -9.11
CA ASP A 558 10.45 -22.75 -9.14
C ASP A 558 11.83 -23.19 -9.69
N MET A 559 12.57 -22.23 -10.26
CA MET A 559 13.98 -22.39 -10.59
C MET A 559 14.82 -21.35 -9.84
N LEU A 560 15.58 -21.83 -8.85
CA LEU A 560 16.35 -21.00 -7.93
C LEU A 560 17.86 -21.24 -8.13
N GLN A 561 18.61 -20.19 -8.44
CA GLN A 561 20.05 -20.27 -8.71
C GLN A 561 20.85 -19.28 -7.86
N GLY A 562 21.65 -19.75 -6.90
CA GLY A 562 22.50 -18.92 -6.04
C GLY A 562 23.71 -18.29 -6.75
N ARG A 563 24.31 -19.07 -7.66
CA ARG A 563 25.51 -18.80 -8.48
C ARG A 563 26.81 -18.87 -7.70
N GLY A 564 27.05 -18.02 -6.72
CA GLY A 564 28.24 -18.17 -5.90
C GLY A 564 28.20 -17.34 -4.65
N GLY A 565 29.03 -17.70 -3.66
CA GLY A 565 28.76 -17.36 -2.27
C GLY A 565 28.22 -18.59 -1.55
N ASN A 566 28.01 -18.50 -0.25
CA ASN A 566 27.39 -19.56 0.53
C ASN A 566 25.90 -19.25 0.67
N ASP A 567 25.09 -19.83 -0.21
CA ASP A 567 23.71 -19.43 -0.42
C ASP A 567 22.73 -20.27 0.42
N LEU A 568 21.62 -19.67 0.82
CA LEU A 568 20.45 -20.37 1.37
C LEU A 568 19.34 -20.37 0.33
N ILE A 569 18.94 -21.55 -0.13
CA ILE A 569 17.90 -21.72 -1.14
C ILE A 569 16.79 -22.59 -0.56
N GLU A 570 15.57 -22.05 -0.51
CA GLU A 570 14.35 -22.74 -0.07
C GLU A 570 13.39 -22.80 -1.26
N GLY A 571 13.10 -23.99 -1.79
CA GLY A 571 12.16 -24.23 -2.89
C GLY A 571 10.74 -23.90 -2.46
N GLY A 572 10.17 -24.74 -1.60
CA GLY A 572 8.90 -24.47 -0.95
C GLY A 572 7.91 -25.59 -1.22
N LYS A 573 6.91 -25.33 -2.06
CA LYS A 573 5.89 -26.29 -2.48
C LYS A 573 5.94 -26.49 -3.98
N ASP A 574 5.54 -27.69 -4.38
CA ASP A 574 5.53 -28.15 -5.76
C ASP A 574 6.95 -28.45 -6.24
N ASP A 575 7.18 -28.70 -7.52
CA ASP A 575 8.41 -29.37 -7.97
C ASP A 575 9.51 -28.35 -8.30
N ASP A 576 10.50 -28.20 -7.43
CA ASP A 576 11.52 -27.14 -7.56
C ASP A 576 12.85 -27.59 -8.18
N VAL A 577 13.58 -26.65 -8.76
CA VAL A 577 14.97 -26.84 -9.21
C VAL A 577 15.91 -25.91 -8.45
N LEU A 578 16.75 -26.50 -7.60
CA LEU A 578 17.67 -25.79 -6.72
C LEU A 578 19.11 -25.93 -7.22
N ILE A 579 19.75 -24.80 -7.51
CA ILE A 579 21.12 -24.72 -8.02
C ILE A 579 21.92 -23.78 -7.10
N GLY A 580 22.69 -24.32 -6.16
CA GLY A 580 23.56 -23.52 -5.28
C GLY A 580 24.60 -22.75 -6.10
N GLY A 581 25.48 -23.49 -6.77
CA GLY A 581 26.56 -22.93 -7.57
C GLY A 581 27.86 -22.99 -6.79
N LYS A 582 28.69 -21.94 -6.85
CA LYS A 582 30.02 -21.95 -6.21
C LYS A 582 29.97 -21.48 -4.76
N GLY A 583 30.25 -22.37 -3.82
CA GLY A 583 30.35 -22.06 -2.41
C GLY A 583 29.91 -23.26 -1.60
N ASP A 584 29.66 -23.05 -0.31
CA ASP A 584 29.08 -24.06 0.56
C ASP A 584 27.61 -23.69 0.80
N ASP A 585 26.71 -24.27 0.01
CA ASP A 585 25.29 -23.87 -0.08
C ASP A 585 24.35 -24.75 0.76
N SER A 586 23.21 -24.20 1.19
CA SER A 586 22.13 -24.91 1.86
C SER A 586 20.90 -24.94 0.98
N LEU A 587 20.56 -26.11 0.44
CA LEU A 587 19.47 -26.34 -0.50
C LEU A 587 18.34 -27.11 0.19
N ASN A 588 17.21 -26.47 0.45
CA ASN A 588 16.02 -27.09 1.04
C ASN A 588 14.89 -27.09 0.02
N GLY A 589 14.52 -28.25 -0.51
CA GLY A 589 13.47 -28.34 -1.52
C GLY A 589 12.07 -28.11 -0.95
N GLY A 590 11.82 -28.56 0.29
CA GLY A 590 10.50 -28.43 0.90
C GLY A 590 9.60 -29.62 0.57
N GLN A 591 8.44 -29.35 -0.05
CA GLN A 591 7.42 -30.33 -0.43
C GLN A 591 7.31 -30.40 -1.96
N GLY A 592 7.44 -31.59 -2.53
CA GLY A 592 7.41 -31.75 -3.98
C GLY A 592 8.51 -32.70 -4.48
N TYR A 593 8.54 -32.93 -5.79
CA TYR A 593 9.60 -33.69 -6.44
C TYR A 593 10.76 -32.76 -6.83
N ASP A 594 11.57 -32.38 -5.83
CA ASP A 594 12.62 -31.38 -6.04
C ASP A 594 13.87 -31.93 -6.73
N SER A 595 14.54 -31.09 -7.50
CA SER A 595 15.80 -31.38 -8.19
C SER A 595 16.95 -30.56 -7.60
N TYR A 596 17.88 -31.22 -6.92
CA TYR A 596 19.09 -30.61 -6.37
C TYR A 596 20.23 -30.75 -7.37
N VAL A 597 20.61 -29.66 -8.02
CA VAL A 597 21.65 -29.64 -9.05
C VAL A 597 23.00 -29.33 -8.40
N TRP A 598 23.92 -30.27 -8.53
CA TRP A 598 25.25 -30.18 -7.95
C TRP A 598 26.34 -30.54 -8.96
N ASN A 599 27.21 -29.58 -9.28
CA ASN A 599 28.23 -29.73 -10.32
C ASN A 599 29.64 -29.80 -9.75
N THR A 600 30.56 -30.24 -10.60
CA THR A 600 31.97 -30.32 -10.23
C THR A 600 32.54 -28.92 -10.02
N GLY A 601 32.94 -28.63 -8.79
CA GLY A 601 33.51 -27.34 -8.40
C GLY A 601 32.50 -26.38 -7.77
N ASP A 602 31.30 -26.85 -7.46
CA ASP A 602 30.26 -26.09 -6.73
C ASP A 602 30.72 -25.88 -5.28
N GLY A 603 30.98 -26.95 -4.51
CA GLY A 603 31.64 -26.84 -3.20
C GLY A 603 31.12 -27.87 -2.21
N ASN A 604 30.95 -27.50 -0.93
CA ASN A 604 30.44 -28.40 0.11
C ASN A 604 29.02 -28.01 0.53
N ASP A 605 28.05 -28.58 -0.17
CA ASP A 605 26.65 -28.20 -0.02
C ASP A 605 25.91 -29.14 0.92
N VAL A 606 24.74 -28.70 1.38
CA VAL A 606 23.79 -29.49 2.17
C VAL A 606 22.46 -29.52 1.41
N ALA A 607 21.96 -30.73 1.14
CA ALA A 607 20.61 -30.94 0.63
C ALA A 607 19.66 -31.36 1.77
N ILE A 608 18.47 -30.76 1.79
CA ILE A 608 17.41 -31.03 2.77
C ILE A 608 16.12 -31.33 2.00
N ASP A 609 15.77 -32.61 1.93
CA ASP A 609 14.53 -33.11 1.36
C ASP A 609 13.63 -33.67 2.47
N SER A 610 12.70 -32.83 2.94
CA SER A 610 11.90 -33.14 4.13
C SER A 610 10.81 -34.17 3.86
N ASP A 611 10.28 -34.22 2.63
CA ASP A 611 9.24 -35.14 2.20
C ASP A 611 9.78 -36.42 1.52
N ARG A 612 11.10 -36.43 1.23
CA ARG A 612 11.91 -37.56 0.73
C ARG A 612 11.57 -37.97 -0.69
N ARG A 613 11.06 -37.05 -1.50
CA ARG A 613 10.63 -37.35 -2.87
C ARG A 613 11.62 -36.90 -3.94
N GLY A 614 12.57 -36.04 -3.62
CA GLY A 614 13.40 -35.34 -4.60
C GLY A 614 14.42 -36.22 -5.35
N ARG A 615 15.32 -35.57 -6.09
CA ARG A 615 16.43 -36.19 -6.81
C ARG A 615 17.72 -35.36 -6.83
N ILE A 616 18.87 -36.03 -6.86
CA ILE A 616 20.15 -35.36 -7.13
C ILE A 616 20.49 -35.41 -8.63
N VAL A 617 20.84 -34.25 -9.20
CA VAL A 617 21.35 -34.10 -10.56
C VAL A 617 22.81 -33.67 -10.51
N ILE A 618 23.72 -34.51 -11.00
CA ILE A 618 25.17 -34.26 -10.98
C ILE A 618 25.69 -34.01 -12.39
N ASN A 619 26.31 -32.86 -12.63
CA ASN A 619 26.85 -32.47 -13.95
C ASN A 619 25.83 -32.68 -15.09
N GLY A 620 24.56 -32.36 -14.84
CA GLY A 620 23.45 -32.53 -15.81
C GLY A 620 22.91 -33.96 -15.95
N SER A 621 23.34 -34.91 -15.11
CA SER A 621 22.86 -36.30 -15.14
C SER A 621 22.25 -36.71 -13.80
N GLY A 622 21.06 -37.32 -13.80
CA GLY A 622 20.44 -37.84 -12.57
C GLY A 622 21.24 -38.99 -11.94
N LEU A 623 21.43 -38.95 -10.63
CA LEU A 623 22.10 -40.01 -9.88
C LEU A 623 21.08 -41.09 -9.48
N LYS A 624 21.22 -42.32 -10.00
CA LYS A 624 20.24 -43.40 -9.77
C LYS A 624 20.78 -44.60 -8.99
N LEU A 625 22.06 -44.97 -9.19
CA LEU A 625 22.63 -46.22 -8.64
C LEU A 625 24.04 -46.05 -8.11
N LEU A 626 24.29 -46.60 -6.91
CA LEU A 626 25.60 -46.63 -6.26
C LEU A 626 25.97 -48.04 -5.80
N VAL A 627 27.16 -48.49 -6.16
CA VAL A 627 27.66 -49.85 -5.92
C VAL A 627 28.64 -49.86 -4.77
N LYS A 628 28.42 -50.73 -3.79
CA LYS A 628 29.25 -50.86 -2.59
C LYS A 628 30.70 -51.16 -2.93
N GLN A 629 31.61 -50.40 -2.35
CA GLN A 629 33.06 -50.58 -2.47
C GLN A 629 33.67 -51.02 -1.14
N THR A 630 33.20 -50.44 -0.04
CA THR A 630 33.63 -50.76 1.32
C THR A 630 32.42 -50.84 2.24
N PRO A 631 32.56 -51.22 3.52
CA PRO A 631 31.44 -51.19 4.47
C PRO A 631 30.77 -49.82 4.61
N ALA A 632 31.48 -48.73 4.30
CA ALA A 632 30.99 -47.36 4.47
C ALA A 632 30.93 -46.55 3.17
N THR A 633 31.23 -47.14 2.00
CA THR A 633 31.27 -46.39 0.74
C THR A 633 30.60 -47.12 -0.42
N TRP A 634 29.90 -46.36 -1.25
CA TRP A 634 29.29 -46.80 -2.50
C TRP A 634 29.64 -45.82 -3.62
N THR A 635 29.95 -46.32 -4.80
CA THR A 635 30.42 -45.51 -5.93
C THR A 635 29.60 -45.81 -7.16
N THR A 636 29.38 -44.78 -7.99
CA THR A 636 28.79 -44.91 -9.32
C THR A 636 29.60 -45.89 -10.19
N PRO A 637 29.00 -46.60 -11.16
CA PRO A 637 29.72 -47.55 -12.00
C PRO A 637 30.90 -46.97 -12.78
N ASP A 638 30.84 -45.67 -13.12
CA ASP A 638 31.94 -44.97 -13.80
C ASP A 638 33.02 -44.44 -12.83
N GLY A 639 32.85 -44.68 -11.53
CA GLY A 639 33.82 -44.33 -10.49
C GLY A 639 33.84 -42.85 -10.10
N LYS A 640 32.94 -42.01 -10.63
CA LYS A 640 33.07 -40.55 -10.52
C LYS A 640 32.48 -39.96 -9.24
N VAL A 641 31.39 -40.54 -8.76
CA VAL A 641 30.64 -40.10 -7.58
C VAL A 641 30.68 -41.18 -6.51
N THR A 642 31.07 -40.83 -5.29
CA THR A 642 31.10 -41.73 -4.13
C THR A 642 30.20 -41.21 -3.01
N LEU A 643 29.26 -42.04 -2.56
CA LEU A 643 28.51 -41.87 -1.32
C LEU A 643 29.28 -42.51 -0.16
N THR A 644 29.48 -41.75 0.91
CA THR A 644 30.17 -42.20 2.12
C THR A 644 29.25 -42.07 3.33
N GLN A 645 29.21 -43.11 4.16
CA GLN A 645 28.53 -43.11 5.45
C GLN A 645 29.49 -42.66 6.55
N GLY A 646 29.16 -41.54 7.21
CA GLY A 646 29.81 -41.07 8.43
C GLY A 646 28.78 -40.66 9.48
N ASP A 647 29.00 -39.53 10.16
CA ASP A 647 27.97 -38.89 11.01
C ASP A 647 26.76 -38.42 10.18
N THR A 648 27.02 -38.03 8.93
CA THR A 648 26.03 -37.79 7.88
C THR A 648 26.40 -38.58 6.62
N TRP A 649 25.45 -38.71 5.70
CA TRP A 649 25.67 -39.31 4.39
C TRP A 649 26.15 -38.26 3.40
N LYS A 650 27.30 -38.49 2.75
CA LYS A 650 27.92 -37.50 1.86
C LYS A 650 28.22 -38.06 0.49
N LEU A 651 27.73 -37.40 -0.55
CA LEU A 651 28.21 -37.58 -1.92
C LEU A 651 29.49 -36.77 -2.12
N THR A 652 30.42 -37.32 -2.90
CA THR A 652 31.69 -36.68 -3.24
C THR A 652 32.02 -36.93 -4.70
N ILE A 653 32.56 -35.91 -5.37
CA ILE A 653 33.08 -36.01 -6.74
C ILE A 653 34.59 -35.87 -6.67
N ASN A 654 35.32 -36.74 -7.38
CA ASN A 654 36.78 -36.67 -7.43
C ASN A 654 37.28 -35.30 -7.92
N GLY A 655 37.94 -34.55 -7.04
CA GLY A 655 38.52 -33.23 -7.33
C GLY A 655 37.54 -32.05 -7.32
N GLY A 656 36.29 -32.24 -6.87
CA GLY A 656 35.26 -31.21 -6.78
C GLY A 656 35.01 -30.78 -5.32
N GLY A 657 33.90 -31.24 -4.75
CA GLY A 657 33.48 -30.97 -3.37
C GLY A 657 32.61 -32.10 -2.79
N SER A 658 31.71 -31.78 -1.85
CA SER A 658 30.76 -32.74 -1.27
C SER A 658 29.32 -32.24 -1.22
N LEU A 659 28.35 -33.15 -1.22
CA LEU A 659 26.95 -32.85 -0.95
C LEU A 659 26.48 -33.71 0.23
N ASP A 660 26.15 -33.06 1.34
CA ASP A 660 25.62 -33.69 2.56
C ASP A 660 24.12 -33.93 2.42
N LEU A 661 23.71 -35.19 2.60
CA LEU A 661 22.31 -35.65 2.50
C LEU A 661 21.66 -35.83 3.89
N GLY A 662 22.39 -35.47 4.95
CA GLY A 662 21.96 -35.60 6.34
C GLY A 662 22.19 -36.99 6.95
N ALA A 663 21.92 -37.12 8.25
CA ALA A 663 22.15 -38.36 9.01
C ALA A 663 21.07 -39.44 8.77
N SER A 664 19.88 -39.04 8.30
CA SER A 664 18.71 -39.92 8.20
C SER A 664 18.49 -40.54 6.82
N PHE A 665 19.45 -40.36 5.89
CA PHE A 665 19.35 -40.90 4.53
C PHE A 665 19.14 -42.41 4.51
N THR A 666 18.20 -42.83 3.69
CA THR A 666 17.82 -44.21 3.41
C THR A 666 17.63 -44.43 1.90
N ASP A 667 17.60 -45.69 1.47
CA ASP A 667 17.41 -46.00 0.06
C ASP A 667 16.04 -45.48 -0.44
N GLY A 668 16.05 -44.79 -1.59
CA GLY A 668 14.89 -44.10 -2.15
C GLY A 668 14.92 -42.59 -1.93
N ASP A 669 15.55 -42.11 -0.86
CA ASP A 669 15.73 -40.67 -0.62
C ASP A 669 16.56 -40.05 -1.76
N TYR A 670 16.16 -38.88 -2.23
CA TYR A 670 16.75 -38.22 -3.40
C TYR A 670 16.81 -39.12 -4.66
N GLY A 671 15.96 -40.14 -4.77
CA GLY A 671 15.98 -41.10 -5.87
C GLY A 671 17.24 -42.00 -5.90
N ILE A 672 18.02 -42.05 -4.82
CA ILE A 672 19.28 -42.78 -4.74
C ILE A 672 19.06 -44.18 -4.16
N TRP A 673 19.61 -45.20 -4.84
CA TRP A 673 19.59 -46.58 -4.36
C TRP A 673 21.01 -47.16 -4.25
N ARG A 674 21.30 -47.81 -3.12
CA ARG A 674 22.56 -48.51 -2.87
C ARG A 674 22.44 -49.99 -3.24
N THR A 675 23.48 -50.58 -3.81
CA THR A 675 23.55 -52.03 -4.10
C THR A 675 24.85 -52.66 -3.61
N GLU A 676 24.80 -53.94 -3.21
CA GLU A 676 25.91 -54.72 -2.64
C GLU A 676 26.85 -55.34 -3.70
N SER A 677 26.45 -55.39 -4.97
CA SER A 677 27.23 -56.05 -6.04
C SER A 677 27.34 -55.18 -7.28
N ALA A 678 28.55 -55.15 -7.85
CA ALA A 678 28.87 -54.56 -9.14
C ALA A 678 28.44 -55.43 -10.34
N ALA A 679 27.59 -56.45 -10.13
CA ALA A 679 26.94 -57.15 -11.23
C ALA A 679 26.11 -56.10 -11.99
N GLY A 680 26.72 -55.57 -13.04
CA GLY A 680 26.29 -54.36 -13.71
C GLY A 680 24.88 -54.52 -14.25
N GLY A 681 23.93 -53.93 -13.53
CA GLY A 681 22.52 -54.00 -13.80
C GLY A 681 21.76 -52.77 -13.39
N THR A 682 20.89 -52.30 -14.27
CA THR A 682 19.91 -51.26 -13.98
C THR A 682 18.83 -51.96 -13.19
N LEU A 683 18.44 -51.34 -12.07
CA LEU A 683 17.20 -51.70 -11.41
C LEU A 683 16.06 -51.03 -12.16
N LEU A 684 15.26 -51.81 -12.89
CA LEU A 684 14.02 -51.36 -13.50
C LEU A 684 12.87 -51.76 -12.59
N ARG A 685 12.03 -50.81 -12.21
CA ARG A 685 10.91 -51.01 -11.28
C ARG A 685 9.59 -50.58 -11.94
N GLY A 686 8.61 -51.47 -11.89
CA GLY A 686 7.24 -51.23 -12.34
C GLY A 686 6.41 -50.44 -11.33
N ASP A 687 5.13 -50.25 -11.62
CA ASP A 687 4.13 -49.47 -10.89
C ASP A 687 4.48 -47.99 -10.67
N LEU A 688 5.55 -47.45 -11.20
CA LEU A 688 5.90 -46.04 -10.97
C LEU A 688 5.18 -45.11 -11.94
N LYS A 689 4.48 -44.07 -11.46
CA LYS A 689 3.66 -43.15 -12.28
C LYS A 689 4.47 -42.60 -13.47
N PRO A 690 3.95 -42.64 -14.73
CA PRO A 690 4.65 -42.05 -15.87
C PRO A 690 4.93 -40.57 -15.65
N ILE A 691 6.08 -40.09 -16.13
CA ILE A 691 6.32 -38.66 -16.25
C ILE A 691 5.49 -38.16 -17.44
N ASP A 692 4.57 -37.25 -17.15
CA ASP A 692 3.70 -36.60 -18.13
C ASP A 692 3.97 -35.10 -18.11
N PHE A 693 4.49 -34.57 -19.20
CA PHE A 693 4.83 -33.16 -19.34
C PHE A 693 3.69 -32.32 -19.93
N ASP A 694 2.56 -32.94 -20.32
CA ASP A 694 1.38 -32.24 -20.84
C ASP A 694 0.16 -32.48 -19.96
N ILE A 695 -0.04 -31.58 -18.98
CA ILE A 695 -1.13 -31.69 -18.00
C ILE A 695 -2.54 -31.50 -18.60
N THR A 696 -2.64 -31.11 -19.88
CA THR A 696 -3.94 -30.83 -20.51
C THR A 696 -4.55 -32.06 -21.19
N THR A 697 -3.74 -33.08 -21.47
CA THR A 697 -4.14 -34.37 -22.04
C THR A 697 -3.37 -35.50 -21.36
N PRO A 698 -3.83 -35.98 -20.19
CA PRO A 698 -3.16 -37.05 -19.45
C PRO A 698 -2.93 -38.28 -20.32
N GLU A 699 -1.71 -38.84 -20.25
CA GLU A 699 -1.27 -40.08 -20.91
C GLU A 699 -0.94 -40.01 -22.42
N GLU A 700 -1.08 -38.87 -23.10
CA GLU A 700 -0.72 -38.76 -24.54
C GLU A 700 0.77 -38.45 -24.79
N ASN A 701 1.49 -37.86 -23.83
CA ASN A 701 2.90 -37.45 -23.98
C ASN A 701 3.85 -38.16 -23.01
N ILE A 702 3.67 -39.47 -22.87
CA ILE A 702 4.55 -40.32 -22.06
C ILE A 702 5.88 -40.52 -22.79
N HIS A 703 6.96 -40.00 -22.19
CA HIS A 703 8.31 -40.20 -22.70
C HIS A 703 8.82 -41.60 -22.37
N VAL A 704 9.62 -42.15 -23.29
CA VAL A 704 10.34 -43.40 -23.09
C VAL A 704 11.84 -43.16 -23.17
N ASP A 705 12.60 -43.90 -22.38
CA ASP A 705 14.04 -43.91 -22.47
C ASP A 705 14.52 -44.53 -23.79
N SER A 706 15.84 -44.49 -24.01
CA SER A 706 16.47 -45.07 -25.21
C SER A 706 16.28 -46.58 -25.38
N PHE A 707 15.74 -47.27 -24.38
CA PHE A 707 15.48 -48.71 -24.38
C PHE A 707 13.99 -49.05 -24.51
N GLY A 708 13.12 -48.05 -24.59
CA GLY A 708 11.67 -48.20 -24.71
C GLY A 708 10.94 -48.33 -23.38
N ASN A 709 11.60 -48.04 -22.25
CA ASN A 709 10.96 -48.01 -20.95
C ASN A 709 10.26 -46.67 -20.75
N VAL A 710 9.05 -46.68 -20.22
CA VAL A 710 8.38 -45.44 -19.78
C VAL A 710 9.25 -44.75 -18.73
N GLU A 711 9.50 -43.46 -18.90
CA GLU A 711 10.10 -42.65 -17.85
C GLU A 711 9.06 -42.39 -16.76
N VAL A 712 9.46 -42.59 -15.51
CA VAL A 712 8.54 -42.67 -14.37
C VAL A 712 9.01 -41.83 -13.19
N THR A 713 8.07 -41.33 -12.40
CA THR A 713 8.31 -40.67 -11.11
C THR A 713 8.59 -41.73 -10.03
N THR A 714 8.61 -41.35 -8.75
CA THR A 714 8.73 -42.29 -7.61
C THR A 714 7.38 -42.70 -7.01
N THR A 715 6.27 -42.15 -7.51
CA THR A 715 4.91 -42.44 -7.01
C THR A 715 4.42 -43.80 -7.51
N GLU A 716 4.04 -44.70 -6.61
CA GLU A 716 3.46 -45.99 -7.00
C GLU A 716 1.99 -45.85 -7.48
N VAL A 717 1.66 -46.58 -8.54
CA VAL A 717 0.35 -46.77 -9.15
C VAL A 717 0.11 -48.28 -9.13
N PRO A 718 -0.30 -48.85 -7.98
CA PRO A 718 -0.28 -50.29 -7.78
C PRO A 718 -1.18 -51.04 -8.77
N GLY A 719 -0.64 -52.08 -9.42
CA GLY A 719 -1.41 -52.91 -10.35
C GLY A 719 -1.33 -52.44 -11.81
N ARG A 720 -0.38 -51.55 -12.14
CA ARG A 720 -0.20 -51.06 -13.50
C ARG A 720 0.54 -52.10 -14.32
N ASN A 721 0.06 -52.35 -15.54
CA ASN A 721 0.79 -53.21 -16.46
C ASN A 721 2.01 -52.50 -17.02
N ASP A 722 3.19 -53.08 -16.83
CA ASP A 722 4.45 -52.49 -17.21
C ASP A 722 5.14 -53.20 -18.38
N ARG A 723 5.97 -52.44 -19.10
CA ARG A 723 6.94 -52.98 -20.05
C ARG A 723 8.31 -52.48 -19.67
N LEU A 724 9.14 -53.39 -19.17
CA LEU A 724 10.48 -53.10 -18.68
C LEU A 724 11.51 -53.89 -19.50
N TYR A 725 12.38 -53.16 -20.17
CA TYR A 725 13.42 -53.62 -21.04
C TYR A 725 14.78 -53.33 -20.41
N GLY A 726 15.44 -54.40 -20.01
CA GLY A 726 16.84 -54.42 -19.66
C GLY A 726 17.76 -54.09 -20.84
N ARG A 727 19.04 -54.32 -20.62
CA ARG A 727 20.20 -53.96 -21.41
C ARG A 727 20.96 -55.24 -21.74
N GLU A 728 22.08 -55.12 -22.44
CA GLU A 728 22.94 -56.28 -22.77
C GLU A 728 23.87 -56.69 -21.60
N THR A 729 23.56 -56.23 -20.38
CA THR A 729 24.31 -56.47 -19.14
C THR A 729 23.37 -56.93 -18.04
N ALA A 730 23.87 -57.69 -17.05
CA ALA A 730 23.10 -58.29 -15.97
C ALA A 730 22.19 -57.32 -15.19
N ASP A 731 20.89 -57.21 -15.49
CA ASP A 731 19.95 -56.27 -14.87
C ASP A 731 19.15 -56.86 -13.69
N THR A 732 18.47 -55.99 -12.93
CA THR A 732 17.42 -56.41 -12.00
C THR A 732 16.12 -55.75 -12.41
N ILE A 733 15.10 -56.53 -12.75
CA ILE A 733 13.83 -56.02 -13.26
C ILE A 733 12.70 -56.52 -12.35
N ARG A 734 11.92 -55.60 -11.79
CA ARG A 734 10.81 -55.89 -10.88
C ARG A 734 9.51 -55.30 -11.43
N GLY A 735 8.57 -56.13 -11.87
CA GLY A 735 7.26 -55.71 -12.39
C GLY A 735 6.33 -55.17 -11.29
N MET A 736 6.35 -55.80 -10.12
CA MET A 736 5.49 -55.47 -8.97
C MET A 736 4.04 -55.90 -9.18
N GLY A 737 3.06 -55.00 -9.23
CA GLY A 737 1.65 -55.35 -9.41
C GLY A 737 1.20 -55.09 -10.84
N GLY A 738 0.52 -56.04 -11.48
CA GLY A 738 0.11 -55.85 -12.87
C GLY A 738 0.35 -57.12 -13.68
N SER A 739 -0.01 -57.10 -14.96
CA SER A 739 0.38 -58.14 -15.91
C SER A 739 1.50 -57.59 -16.77
N ASP A 740 2.73 -57.90 -16.37
CA ASP A 740 3.91 -57.19 -16.85
C ASP A 740 4.65 -57.92 -17.96
N ILE A 741 5.41 -57.17 -18.76
CA ILE A 741 6.36 -57.72 -19.73
C ILE A 741 7.74 -57.25 -19.35
N LEU A 742 8.54 -58.17 -18.82
CA LEU A 742 9.91 -57.95 -18.42
C LEU A 742 10.81 -58.61 -19.46
N ASN A 743 11.76 -57.88 -20.01
CA ASN A 743 12.71 -58.41 -20.99
C ASN A 743 14.12 -58.06 -20.53
N GLY A 744 14.86 -59.06 -20.06
CA GLY A 744 16.23 -58.87 -19.56
C GLY A 744 17.22 -58.48 -20.65
N LYS A 745 16.90 -58.79 -21.91
CA LYS A 745 17.78 -58.78 -23.08
C LYS A 745 18.99 -59.71 -22.88
N GLY A 746 20.15 -59.19 -22.48
CA GLY A 746 21.39 -59.93 -22.42
C GLY A 746 22.08 -59.73 -21.08
N GLY A 747 22.79 -60.75 -20.58
CA GLY A 747 23.43 -60.68 -19.27
C GLY A 747 22.89 -61.74 -18.31
N ASN A 748 23.27 -61.61 -17.04
CA ASN A 748 22.80 -62.48 -15.97
C ASN A 748 21.72 -61.74 -15.18
N ASP A 749 20.51 -61.71 -15.72
CA ASP A 749 19.44 -60.88 -15.19
C ASP A 749 18.71 -61.53 -14.00
N LEU A 750 18.26 -60.70 -13.07
CA LEU A 750 17.33 -61.06 -12.01
C LEU A 750 15.97 -60.42 -12.33
N MET A 751 14.98 -61.23 -12.72
CA MET A 751 13.64 -60.74 -13.07
C MET A 751 12.58 -61.27 -12.10
N GLU A 752 11.78 -60.37 -11.56
CA GLU A 752 10.66 -60.67 -10.66
C GLU A 752 9.39 -60.03 -11.24
N GLY A 753 8.45 -60.85 -11.74
CA GLY A 753 7.16 -60.37 -12.28
C GLY A 753 6.30 -59.71 -11.20
N GLY A 754 5.99 -60.46 -10.15
CA GLY A 754 5.19 -59.98 -9.02
C GLY A 754 3.77 -60.53 -9.07
N SER A 755 2.76 -59.69 -8.87
CA SER A 755 1.35 -60.12 -8.83
C SER A 755 0.62 -59.82 -10.13
N GLY A 756 0.18 -60.87 -10.83
CA GLY A 756 -0.65 -60.80 -12.02
C GLY A 756 -0.22 -61.84 -13.05
N SER A 757 -0.37 -61.55 -14.34
CA SER A 757 0.02 -62.47 -15.42
C SER A 757 1.24 -61.93 -16.16
N ASP A 758 2.42 -62.34 -15.72
CA ASP A 758 3.67 -61.76 -16.19
C ASP A 758 4.33 -62.59 -17.29
N ILE A 759 5.02 -61.90 -18.19
CA ILE A 759 5.84 -62.47 -19.25
C ILE A 759 7.27 -62.00 -19.03
N LEU A 760 8.14 -62.94 -18.66
CA LEU A 760 9.58 -62.72 -18.47
C LEU A 760 10.30 -63.32 -19.68
N VAL A 761 11.04 -62.49 -20.43
CA VAL A 761 11.72 -62.83 -21.69
C VAL A 761 13.23 -62.74 -21.56
#